data_AF-A0A498JLN6-F1
#
_entry.id   AF-A0A498JLN6-F1
#
_cell.length_a   1.000
_cell.length_b   1.000
_cell.length_c   1.000
_cell.angle_alpha   90.00
_cell.angle_beta   90.00
_cell.angle_gamma   90.00
#
_symmetry.space_group_name_H-M   'P 1'
#
loop_
_entity.id
_entity.type
_entity.pdbx_description
1 polymer ?
#
loop_
_entity_poly.entity_id
_entity_poly.type
_entity_poly.pdbx_seq_one_letter_code
_entity_poly.pdbx_strand_id
1 'polypeptide(L)'
;MAAASNLGWKYDVFINFRGEDTRRGFVSHLYNALVKKPINAFIDAEKLRKGDHLSELLTAIRGSRLSLVVFSQNYASSTWCLKELVQILECKDTNNQIVLPIFYEVDPSHVRKLKKSFAQAFSEHDRDSNAEMEEATKTVESIIVDFSYSGWPCLNAEAFGRMTQLRLLKISHRHLNAESVVRRTQRRLLKISHHRNLNAEAVVGRTQQRLLEISHRHFVFKDEYCKQYLFGSLKLLNLRYLSWLDFPLKSLPSNFQFENLVELDMQYSLIDRLWEGTQTQEKLKFINLSHCQSLKETPDFTNVPNLERLIVRSCISLVEVHASISTLTNLVLLDLNWCAELKILPSKIRMRSLKTFDLSGCSNLEMFPEISKGMEELEKLNLSYSKIKELPPSINNLTGLSHLNLSHCKELKILPSKIRMRSLKTFNLLGCSSLEMFPEISKGMKELEELNLSRSKIKELPPSINNLTGLSHLNLSNCKELKILPSKIRMRSLKTFNLSRCSSLEMFPEISEGMEELEELNLSWSKIKELPLSINNLTGLSHFNLKDCKELKSLPSCIHMKCLKTFNLYDCSSLEMFPSISEGIEGLEELDLSGSKIKELPSSINNLTGLNHLNLSNCQKLKSLPSSIRMKSLKTFYFYGCWNLEMFPDISEVIEGLKILDLSWSKIKELPSSINNLTGLNHLKLKNYKELKSLPSSICQLKSLVSLSLSGCTKFEVFPSIKEDMEGLRELFLDGTSIKELSPWIERLTGLQYLNLIHCKSLVGVLGTLFEAINRTLCPIAAALVELALSDG
;
A
#
# COMPACT_ATOMS: atom_id res chain seq x y z
N MET A 1 24.54 -24.52 53.07
CA MET A 1 23.11 -24.21 52.84
C MET A 1 23.01 -22.87 52.16
N ALA A 2 22.66 -22.88 50.88
CA ALA A 2 21.96 -21.79 50.18
C ALA A 2 21.23 -22.49 49.04
N ALA A 3 19.94 -22.75 49.25
CA ALA A 3 19.09 -23.42 48.29
C ALA A 3 18.77 -22.44 47.14
N ALA A 4 19.27 -22.75 45.94
CA ALA A 4 18.67 -22.22 44.73
C ALA A 4 17.43 -23.08 44.45
N SER A 5 16.26 -22.46 44.51
CA SER A 5 14.97 -23.06 44.20
C SER A 5 15.00 -23.76 42.83
N ASN A 6 14.91 -25.09 42.82
CA ASN A 6 14.57 -25.84 41.62
C ASN A 6 13.15 -25.45 41.19
N LEU A 7 13.03 -24.53 40.24
CA LEU A 7 11.84 -24.38 39.42
C LEU A 7 11.69 -25.69 38.63
N GLY A 8 10.89 -26.62 39.15
CA GLY A 8 10.62 -27.90 38.52
C GLY A 8 9.75 -27.71 37.29
N TRP A 9 10.36 -27.36 36.15
CA TRP A 9 9.68 -27.31 34.86
C TRP A 9 9.09 -28.69 34.55
N LYS A 10 7.79 -28.75 34.24
CA LYS A 10 7.09 -29.98 33.89
C LYS A 10 7.49 -30.45 32.49
N TYR A 11 7.80 -29.51 31.59
CA TYR A 11 8.25 -29.78 30.22
C TYR A 11 9.52 -28.98 29.90
N ASP A 12 10.39 -29.55 29.08
CA ASP A 12 11.57 -28.86 28.56
C ASP A 12 11.19 -27.86 27.47
N VAL A 13 10.21 -28.21 26.63
CA VAL A 13 9.81 -27.44 25.45
C VAL A 13 8.30 -27.46 25.22
N PHE A 14 7.67 -26.29 25.11
CA PHE A 14 6.33 -26.11 24.55
C PHE A 14 6.43 -25.77 23.06
N ILE A 15 5.59 -26.37 22.21
CA ILE A 15 5.55 -26.06 20.77
C ILE A 15 4.21 -25.46 20.39
N ASN A 16 4.24 -24.21 19.94
CA ASN A 16 3.09 -23.44 19.51
C ASN A 16 2.98 -23.37 17.97
N PHE A 17 1.80 -23.66 17.42
CA PHE A 17 1.59 -23.74 15.97
C PHE A 17 0.11 -23.81 15.58
N ARG A 18 -0.19 -23.56 14.30
CA ARG A 18 -1.52 -23.80 13.71
C ARG A 18 -1.66 -25.23 13.20
N GLY A 19 -2.67 -25.92 13.73
CA GLY A 19 -2.86 -27.37 13.60
C GLY A 19 -3.26 -27.91 12.22
N GLU A 20 -3.65 -27.08 11.28
CA GLU A 20 -4.06 -27.55 9.94
C GLU A 20 -2.91 -27.43 8.93
N ASP A 21 -2.17 -26.32 8.96
CA ASP A 21 -1.12 -26.03 7.98
C ASP A 21 0.22 -26.75 8.26
N THR A 22 0.57 -26.96 9.54
CA THR A 22 1.94 -27.37 9.91
C THR A 22 2.01 -28.66 10.71
N ARG A 23 0.87 -29.17 11.22
CA ARG A 23 0.78 -30.32 12.12
C ARG A 23 1.36 -31.58 11.51
N ARG A 24 0.87 -31.98 10.34
CA ARG A 24 1.26 -33.23 9.66
C ARG A 24 2.58 -33.14 8.90
N GLY A 25 3.18 -31.95 8.86
CA GLY A 25 4.47 -31.67 8.23
C GLY A 25 5.51 -31.26 9.27
N PHE A 26 5.98 -30.01 9.17
CA PHE A 26 7.08 -29.47 9.96
C PHE A 26 6.97 -29.71 11.47
N VAL A 27 5.81 -29.47 12.07
CA VAL A 27 5.67 -29.52 13.54
C VAL A 27 5.70 -30.96 14.07
N SER A 28 5.08 -31.93 13.38
CA SER A 28 5.23 -33.35 13.77
C SER A 28 6.68 -33.83 13.68
N HIS A 29 7.43 -33.38 12.66
CA HIS A 29 8.84 -33.71 12.53
C HIS A 29 9.68 -33.03 13.63
N LEU A 30 9.39 -31.78 13.96
CA LEU A 30 10.03 -31.03 15.05
C LEU A 30 9.79 -31.73 16.41
N TYR A 31 8.54 -32.06 16.72
CA TYR A 31 8.17 -32.77 17.94
C TYR A 31 8.87 -34.14 18.03
N ASN A 32 8.80 -34.95 16.98
CA ASN A 32 9.47 -36.25 16.92
C ASN A 32 10.99 -36.13 17.04
N ALA A 33 11.61 -35.08 16.50
CA ALA A 33 13.04 -34.84 16.63
C ALA A 33 13.45 -34.46 18.06
N LEU A 34 12.60 -33.70 18.77
CA LEU A 34 12.81 -33.33 20.17
C LEU A 34 12.64 -34.56 21.09
N VAL A 35 11.59 -35.36 20.91
CA VAL A 35 11.33 -36.54 21.75
C VAL A 35 12.30 -37.70 21.47
N LYS A 36 12.96 -37.74 20.29
CA LYS A 36 14.10 -38.64 20.01
C LYS A 36 15.35 -38.27 20.81
N LYS A 37 15.36 -37.13 21.49
CA LYS A 37 16.32 -36.74 22.52
C LYS A 37 15.66 -36.88 23.89
N PRO A 38 16.42 -36.89 24.98
CA PRO A 38 15.86 -36.83 26.33
C PRO A 38 15.33 -35.40 26.63
N ILE A 39 14.45 -34.88 25.76
CA ILE A 39 13.79 -33.59 25.86
C ILE A 39 12.29 -33.86 25.97
N ASN A 40 11.70 -33.49 27.11
CA ASN A 40 10.28 -33.63 27.38
C ASN A 40 9.50 -32.49 26.71
N ALA A 41 9.11 -32.69 25.46
CA ALA A 41 8.35 -31.70 24.68
C ALA A 41 6.83 -31.91 24.81
N PHE A 42 6.09 -30.80 24.90
CA PHE A 42 4.62 -30.77 24.86
C PHE A 42 4.13 -30.20 23.52
N ILE A 43 3.14 -30.88 22.92
CA ILE A 43 2.45 -30.45 21.69
C ILE A 43 0.94 -30.64 21.86
N ASP A 44 0.14 -29.64 21.43
CA ASP A 44 -1.33 -29.73 21.46
C ASP A 44 -1.84 -30.88 20.57
N ALA A 45 -2.46 -31.88 21.21
CA ALA A 45 -3.06 -33.03 20.55
C ALA A 45 -4.47 -32.70 20.04
N GLU A 46 -4.79 -33.14 18.82
CA GLU A 46 -6.04 -32.87 18.09
C GLU A 46 -7.34 -33.20 18.87
N LYS A 47 -7.25 -34.03 19.93
CA LYS A 47 -8.35 -34.41 20.84
C LYS A 47 -8.65 -33.40 21.95
N LEU A 48 -7.77 -32.45 22.25
CA LEU A 48 -7.98 -31.39 23.26
C LEU A 48 -8.86 -30.23 22.76
N ARG A 49 -9.30 -30.28 21.50
CA ARG A 49 -10.04 -29.21 20.79
C ARG A 49 -11.57 -29.34 20.89
N LYS A 50 -12.07 -30.16 21.81
CA LYS A 50 -13.49 -30.26 22.17
C LYS A 50 -13.62 -30.14 23.70
N GLY A 51 -14.18 -29.03 24.19
CA GLY A 51 -14.41 -28.76 25.62
C GLY A 51 -13.42 -27.78 26.25
N ASP A 52 -13.76 -27.24 27.44
CA ASP A 52 -13.08 -26.21 28.24
C ASP A 52 -11.67 -26.57 28.75
N HIS A 53 -10.78 -27.02 27.86
CA HIS A 53 -9.42 -27.47 28.18
C HIS A 53 -8.33 -26.40 27.99
N LEU A 54 -8.70 -25.13 27.84
CA LEU A 54 -7.75 -24.01 27.76
C LEU A 54 -6.84 -23.97 29.01
N SER A 55 -7.36 -24.35 30.18
CA SER A 55 -6.63 -24.38 31.45
C SER A 55 -5.43 -25.34 31.45
N GLU A 56 -5.54 -26.53 30.82
CA GLU A 56 -4.45 -27.50 30.72
C GLU A 56 -3.34 -27.00 29.80
N LEU A 57 -3.71 -26.35 28.70
CA LEU A 57 -2.78 -25.81 27.73
C LEU A 57 -2.01 -24.60 28.30
N LEU A 58 -2.69 -23.71 29.01
CA LEU A 58 -2.06 -22.61 29.75
C LEU A 58 -1.12 -23.13 30.85
N THR A 59 -1.49 -24.22 31.52
CA THR A 59 -0.63 -24.89 32.50
C THR A 59 0.63 -25.47 31.83
N ALA A 60 0.51 -26.03 30.62
CA ALA A 60 1.65 -26.55 29.87
C ALA A 60 2.59 -25.43 29.40
N ILE A 61 2.06 -24.27 28.97
CA ILE A 61 2.86 -23.09 28.63
C ILE A 61 3.64 -22.62 29.87
N ARG A 62 2.96 -22.40 31.01
CA ARG A 62 3.60 -21.94 32.25
C ARG A 62 4.61 -22.94 32.82
N GLY A 63 4.36 -24.22 32.63
CA GLY A 63 5.21 -25.32 33.09
C GLY A 63 6.40 -25.66 32.18
N SER A 64 6.61 -24.91 31.09
CA SER A 64 7.68 -25.19 30.12
C SER A 64 8.87 -24.26 30.28
N ARG A 65 10.09 -24.79 30.11
CA ARG A 65 11.32 -23.97 30.18
C ARG A 65 11.54 -23.13 28.91
N LEU A 66 11.19 -23.68 27.74
CA LEU A 66 11.36 -23.08 26.42
C LEU A 66 10.03 -23.13 25.65
N SER A 67 9.66 -22.05 24.97
CA SER A 67 8.51 -22.00 24.06
C SER A 67 9.00 -21.78 22.62
N LEU A 68 8.73 -22.74 21.73
CA LEU A 68 8.96 -22.64 20.29
C LEU A 68 7.69 -22.11 19.61
N VAL A 69 7.75 -20.95 18.99
CA VAL A 69 6.61 -20.34 18.29
C VAL A 69 6.77 -20.48 16.80
N VAL A 70 5.94 -21.29 16.13
CA VAL A 70 6.02 -21.55 14.69
C VAL A 70 5.06 -20.64 13.92
N PHE A 71 5.56 -19.51 13.43
CA PHE A 71 4.82 -18.63 12.54
C PHE A 71 4.75 -19.24 11.13
N SER A 72 3.55 -19.62 10.70
CA SER A 72 3.24 -20.00 9.31
C SER A 72 2.45 -18.91 8.59
N GLN A 73 2.30 -19.03 7.27
CA GLN A 73 1.56 -18.05 6.46
C GLN A 73 0.17 -17.74 7.01
N ASN A 74 -0.55 -18.72 7.54
CA ASN A 74 -1.91 -18.57 8.06
C ASN A 74 -1.98 -18.52 9.60
N TYR A 75 -0.85 -18.41 10.31
CA TYR A 75 -0.81 -18.46 11.77
C TYR A 75 -1.75 -17.44 12.43
N ALA A 76 -1.71 -16.19 11.99
CA ALA A 76 -2.50 -15.09 12.55
C ALA A 76 -4.02 -15.22 12.30
N SER A 77 -4.46 -16.09 11.39
CA SER A 77 -5.90 -16.32 11.19
C SER A 77 -6.55 -17.13 12.33
N SER A 78 -5.76 -17.75 13.21
CA SER A 78 -6.30 -18.51 14.35
C SER A 78 -6.30 -17.69 15.64
N THR A 79 -7.50 -17.38 16.14
CA THR A 79 -7.69 -16.72 17.44
C THR A 79 -7.04 -17.50 18.58
N TRP A 80 -7.05 -18.83 18.52
CA TRP A 80 -6.41 -19.70 19.50
C TRP A 80 -4.88 -19.56 19.53
N CYS A 81 -4.21 -19.58 18.36
CA CYS A 81 -2.77 -19.34 18.28
C CYS A 81 -2.35 -17.95 18.80
N LEU A 82 -3.21 -16.94 18.62
CA LEU A 82 -2.98 -15.59 19.13
C LEU A 82 -3.12 -15.54 20.66
N LYS A 83 -4.13 -16.19 21.25
CA LYS A 83 -4.28 -16.32 22.71
C LYS A 83 -3.09 -17.05 23.35
N GLU A 84 -2.61 -18.13 22.73
CA GLU A 84 -1.42 -18.85 23.19
C GLU A 84 -0.15 -17.99 23.11
N LEU A 85 0.00 -17.19 22.06
CA LEU A 85 1.14 -16.29 21.89
C LEU A 85 1.20 -15.22 22.98
N VAL A 86 0.06 -14.59 23.31
CA VAL A 86 -0.03 -13.62 24.41
C VAL A 86 0.48 -14.25 25.71
N GLN A 87 0.04 -15.47 26.02
CA GLN A 87 0.40 -16.17 27.25
C GLN A 87 1.87 -16.61 27.29
N ILE A 88 2.46 -17.00 26.15
CA ILE A 88 3.90 -17.28 26.03
C ILE A 88 4.71 -16.00 26.30
N LEU A 89 4.27 -14.86 25.78
CA LEU A 89 4.95 -13.58 25.97
C LEU A 89 4.85 -13.09 27.42
N GLU A 90 3.70 -13.26 28.06
CA GLU A 90 3.57 -13.03 29.51
C GLU A 90 4.55 -13.92 30.32
N CYS A 91 4.65 -15.22 29.99
CA CYS A 91 5.57 -16.14 30.66
C CYS A 91 7.05 -15.81 30.42
N LYS A 92 7.39 -15.22 29.28
CA LYS A 92 8.75 -14.74 29.02
C LYS A 92 9.16 -13.67 30.02
N ASP A 93 8.28 -12.71 30.25
CA ASP A 93 8.58 -11.54 31.09
C ASP A 93 8.42 -11.86 32.59
N THR A 94 7.48 -12.74 32.95
CA THR A 94 7.20 -13.11 34.35
C THR A 94 7.99 -14.32 34.86
N ASN A 95 8.26 -15.31 34.00
CA ASN A 95 8.90 -16.58 34.39
C ASN A 95 10.30 -16.78 33.76
N ASN A 96 10.87 -15.78 33.09
CA ASN A 96 12.12 -15.89 32.32
C ASN A 96 12.11 -17.06 31.31
N GLN A 97 10.92 -17.40 30.79
CA GLN A 97 10.78 -18.46 29.80
C GLN A 97 11.51 -18.05 28.51
N ILE A 98 12.32 -18.95 27.96
CA ILE A 98 13.00 -18.69 26.70
C ILE A 98 11.97 -18.84 25.57
N VAL A 99 11.81 -17.83 24.72
CA VAL A 99 10.91 -17.88 23.56
C VAL A 99 11.73 -17.88 22.28
N LEU A 100 11.55 -18.86 21.39
CA LEU A 100 12.25 -18.92 20.11
C LEU A 100 11.24 -18.92 18.95
N PRO A 101 11.19 -17.86 18.14
CA PRO A 101 10.34 -17.83 16.96
C PRO A 101 10.97 -18.63 15.80
N ILE A 102 10.14 -19.40 15.11
CA ILE A 102 10.45 -20.15 13.90
C ILE A 102 9.51 -19.63 12.81
N PHE A 103 10.09 -19.17 11.69
CA PHE A 103 9.31 -18.69 10.55
C PHE A 103 9.27 -19.79 9.49
N TYR A 104 8.11 -20.43 9.33
CA TYR A 104 7.85 -21.53 8.41
C TYR A 104 7.09 -21.02 7.18
N GLU A 105 7.77 -20.98 6.03
CA GLU A 105 7.20 -20.50 4.75
C GLU A 105 6.61 -19.08 4.80
N VAL A 106 7.03 -18.29 5.80
CA VAL A 106 6.68 -16.88 5.96
C VAL A 106 7.94 -16.06 6.12
N ASP A 107 8.02 -14.92 5.42
CA ASP A 107 9.12 -13.98 5.61
C ASP A 107 9.03 -13.35 7.01
N PRO A 108 10.11 -13.34 7.83
CA PRO A 108 10.09 -12.71 9.14
C PRO A 108 9.62 -11.25 9.13
N SER A 109 9.83 -10.52 8.03
CA SER A 109 9.34 -9.16 7.85
C SER A 109 7.82 -9.07 7.67
N HIS A 110 7.14 -10.12 7.19
CA HIS A 110 5.68 -10.15 7.13
C HIS A 110 5.08 -10.25 8.54
N VAL A 111 5.72 -11.00 9.44
CA VAL A 111 5.30 -11.09 10.85
C VAL A 111 5.66 -9.78 11.58
N ARG A 112 6.91 -9.32 11.47
CA ARG A 112 7.39 -8.11 12.17
C ARG A 112 6.71 -6.81 11.75
N LYS A 113 6.40 -6.66 10.46
CA LYS A 113 5.78 -5.44 9.92
C LYS A 113 4.30 -5.63 9.62
N LEU A 114 3.72 -6.75 10.08
CA LEU A 114 2.32 -7.12 9.89
C LEU A 114 1.87 -6.90 8.43
N LYS A 115 2.52 -7.59 7.49
CA LYS A 115 2.27 -7.47 6.04
C LYS A 115 1.66 -8.75 5.46
N LYS A 116 1.00 -8.63 4.31
CA LYS A 116 0.39 -9.75 3.56
C LYS A 116 -0.60 -10.55 4.41
N SER A 117 -0.41 -11.85 4.57
CA SER A 117 -1.36 -12.74 5.24
C SER A 117 -1.59 -12.40 6.72
N PHE A 118 -0.60 -11.80 7.39
CA PHE A 118 -0.77 -11.31 8.76
C PHE A 118 -1.65 -10.05 8.78
N ALA A 119 -1.39 -9.07 7.89
CA ALA A 119 -2.24 -7.88 7.75
C ALA A 119 -3.70 -8.23 7.45
N GLN A 120 -3.90 -9.20 6.54
CA GLN A 120 -5.22 -9.66 6.17
C GLN A 120 -5.94 -10.33 7.34
N ALA A 121 -5.27 -11.22 8.07
CA ALA A 121 -5.85 -11.90 9.23
C ALA A 121 -6.27 -10.92 10.34
N PHE A 122 -5.43 -9.92 10.65
CA PHE A 122 -5.80 -8.90 11.64
C PHE A 122 -6.97 -8.01 11.17
N SER A 123 -7.00 -7.64 9.88
CA SER A 123 -8.14 -6.90 9.29
C SER A 123 -9.45 -7.70 9.23
N GLU A 124 -9.37 -9.03 9.31
CA GLU A 124 -10.53 -9.93 9.40
C GLU A 124 -11.03 -10.02 10.85
N HIS A 125 -10.12 -10.14 11.83
CA HIS A 125 -10.47 -10.14 13.26
C HIS A 125 -11.06 -8.79 13.74
N ASP A 126 -10.61 -7.66 13.20
CA ASP A 126 -11.15 -6.33 13.53
C ASP A 126 -12.63 -6.15 13.13
N ARG A 127 -13.16 -6.99 12.23
CA ARG A 127 -14.56 -6.94 11.80
C ARG A 127 -15.49 -7.80 12.67
N ASP A 128 -14.94 -8.79 13.37
CA ASP A 128 -15.68 -9.65 14.29
C ASP A 128 -15.65 -9.03 15.71
N SER A 129 -16.72 -8.35 16.11
CA SER A 129 -16.82 -7.52 17.33
C SER A 129 -16.69 -8.28 18.67
N ASN A 130 -15.51 -8.83 18.97
CA ASN A 130 -15.19 -9.50 20.23
C ASN A 130 -14.12 -8.70 21.01
N ALA A 131 -14.52 -8.09 22.14
CA ALA A 131 -13.67 -7.20 22.94
C ALA A 131 -12.39 -7.89 23.47
N GLU A 132 -12.44 -9.19 23.80
CA GLU A 132 -11.24 -9.94 24.21
C GLU A 132 -10.23 -10.12 23.06
N MET A 133 -10.72 -10.16 21.82
CA MET A 133 -9.91 -10.37 20.63
C MET A 133 -9.23 -9.08 20.18
N GLU A 134 -9.91 -7.94 20.34
CA GLU A 134 -9.37 -6.61 20.07
C GLU A 134 -8.19 -6.30 21.02
N GLU A 135 -8.30 -6.69 22.29
CA GLU A 135 -7.24 -6.55 23.29
C GLU A 135 -6.06 -7.49 23.02
N ALA A 136 -6.31 -8.76 22.69
CA ALA A 136 -5.25 -9.72 22.31
C ALA A 136 -4.51 -9.31 21.03
N THR A 137 -5.25 -8.78 20.04
CA THR A 137 -4.69 -8.30 18.77
C THR A 137 -3.82 -7.07 18.97
N LYS A 138 -4.33 -6.03 19.65
CA LYS A 138 -3.56 -4.83 19.98
C LYS A 138 -2.32 -5.14 20.84
N THR A 139 -2.43 -6.11 21.75
CA THR A 139 -1.31 -6.57 22.57
C THR A 139 -0.24 -7.27 21.73
N VAL A 140 -0.63 -8.17 20.81
CA VAL A 140 0.31 -8.85 19.91
C VAL A 140 0.94 -7.87 18.91
N GLU A 141 0.20 -6.89 18.40
CA GLU A 141 0.73 -5.85 17.51
C GLU A 141 1.75 -4.95 18.24
N SER A 142 1.42 -4.47 19.43
CA SER A 142 2.32 -3.66 20.27
C SER A 142 3.60 -4.43 20.61
N ILE A 143 3.47 -5.72 20.94
CA ILE A 143 4.62 -6.55 21.33
C ILE A 143 5.48 -6.95 20.12
N ILE A 144 4.90 -7.30 18.97
CA ILE A 144 5.68 -7.62 17.76
C ILE A 144 6.50 -6.39 17.30
N VAL A 145 5.97 -5.18 17.50
CA VAL A 145 6.66 -3.91 17.21
C VAL A 145 7.81 -3.66 18.20
N ASP A 146 7.63 -3.88 19.50
CA ASP A 146 8.73 -3.74 20.50
C ASP A 146 9.85 -4.78 20.33
N PHE A 147 9.52 -5.99 19.87
CA PHE A 147 10.50 -7.04 19.56
C PHE A 147 11.33 -6.76 18.29
N SER A 148 11.01 -5.71 17.53
CA SER A 148 11.74 -5.35 16.30
C SER A 148 13.08 -4.64 16.54
N TYR A 149 13.34 -4.15 17.76
CA TYR A 149 14.57 -3.46 18.16
C TYR A 149 15.63 -4.35 18.83
N SER A 150 15.24 -5.49 19.40
CA SER A 150 16.18 -6.45 19.99
C SER A 150 16.59 -7.45 18.90
N GLY A 151 17.87 -7.49 18.53
CA GLY A 151 18.40 -8.37 17.49
C GLY A 151 18.32 -9.86 17.86
N TRP A 152 17.13 -10.44 17.84
CA TRP A 152 16.89 -11.84 18.18
C TRP A 152 17.68 -12.80 17.28
N PRO A 153 18.29 -13.86 17.84
CA PRO A 153 18.85 -14.96 17.07
C PRO A 153 17.71 -15.65 16.31
N CYS A 154 17.65 -15.44 15.01
CA CYS A 154 16.63 -16.03 14.16
C CYS A 154 17.07 -17.44 13.76
N LEU A 155 16.34 -18.46 14.18
CA LEU A 155 16.45 -19.79 13.61
C LEU A 155 15.61 -19.83 12.33
N ASN A 156 16.25 -19.54 11.20
CA ASN A 156 15.67 -19.89 9.90
C ASN A 156 15.52 -21.42 9.83
N ALA A 157 14.44 -21.90 9.24
CA ALA A 157 14.06 -23.31 9.14
C ALA A 157 15.05 -24.23 8.38
N GLU A 158 16.28 -23.77 8.10
CA GLU A 158 17.43 -24.61 7.76
C GLU A 158 18.17 -25.17 9.00
N ALA A 159 17.75 -24.80 10.23
CA ALA A 159 18.41 -25.23 11.47
C ALA A 159 17.82 -26.48 12.15
N PHE A 160 16.71 -27.07 11.67
CA PHE A 160 16.13 -28.29 12.27
C PHE A 160 16.20 -29.54 11.38
N GLY A 161 16.91 -29.47 10.26
CA GLY A 161 17.12 -30.59 9.33
C GLY A 161 18.35 -31.45 9.63
N ARG A 162 18.65 -31.80 10.90
CA ARG A 162 19.83 -32.65 11.21
C ARG A 162 19.67 -33.61 12.39
N MET A 163 18.72 -34.54 12.32
CA MET A 163 18.90 -35.92 12.84
C MET A 163 17.98 -36.82 12.00
N THR A 164 18.36 -37.27 10.82
CA THR A 164 19.49 -38.16 10.50
C THR A 164 19.71 -38.14 8.99
N GLN A 165 20.96 -38.32 8.55
CA GLN A 165 21.45 -38.25 7.16
C GLN A 165 21.68 -36.82 6.63
N LEU A 166 22.93 -36.39 6.71
CA LEU A 166 23.38 -35.02 6.52
C LEU A 166 24.06 -34.82 5.17
N ARG A 167 23.54 -33.92 4.32
CA ARG A 167 24.21 -33.35 3.14
C ARG A 167 23.80 -31.87 2.96
N LEU A 168 24.48 -30.95 3.65
CA LEU A 168 24.69 -29.51 3.31
C LEU A 168 24.96 -28.72 4.60
N LEU A 169 26.01 -27.89 4.64
CA LEU A 169 26.29 -26.88 5.69
C LEU A 169 26.48 -25.52 5.01
N LYS A 170 25.67 -24.54 5.44
CA LYS A 170 25.75 -23.14 5.03
C LYS A 170 26.25 -22.27 6.16
N ILE A 171 27.23 -21.40 5.92
CA ILE A 171 27.70 -20.42 6.93
C ILE A 171 28.00 -19.09 6.25
N SER A 172 27.11 -18.12 6.43
CA SER A 172 27.38 -16.71 6.15
C SER A 172 27.79 -15.98 7.45
N HIS A 173 28.84 -15.16 7.40
CA HIS A 173 29.20 -14.25 8.49
C HIS A 173 28.90 -12.80 8.09
N ARG A 174 28.00 -12.14 8.84
CA ARG A 174 28.15 -10.72 9.18
C ARG A 174 28.64 -10.66 10.62
N HIS A 175 29.75 -9.96 10.84
CA HIS A 175 30.37 -9.60 12.12
C HIS A 175 30.61 -10.73 13.12
N LEU A 176 31.85 -11.20 13.22
CA LEU A 176 32.43 -11.71 14.47
C LEU A 176 33.94 -11.45 14.41
N ASN A 177 34.45 -10.66 15.36
CA ASN A 177 35.87 -10.40 15.55
C ASN A 177 36.63 -11.72 15.72
N ALA A 178 37.72 -11.86 14.99
CA ALA A 178 38.62 -12.99 15.08
C ALA A 178 39.44 -12.88 16.38
N GLU A 179 39.21 -13.79 17.34
CA GLU A 179 40.28 -14.38 18.17
C GLU A 179 39.83 -15.52 19.11
N SER A 180 38.53 -15.74 19.37
CA SER A 180 38.12 -16.64 20.48
C SER A 180 37.64 -18.07 20.14
N VAL A 181 37.64 -18.54 18.88
CA VAL A 181 37.01 -19.84 18.52
C VAL A 181 37.98 -20.92 18.01
N VAL A 182 39.30 -20.73 18.14
CA VAL A 182 40.29 -21.65 17.54
C VAL A 182 40.47 -23.01 18.25
N ARG A 183 39.80 -23.32 19.37
CA ARG A 183 40.18 -24.54 20.14
C ARG A 183 39.22 -25.73 20.18
N ARG A 184 38.00 -25.70 19.61
CA ARG A 184 37.08 -26.86 19.75
C ARG A 184 36.16 -27.11 18.56
N THR A 185 36.69 -27.59 17.42
CA THR A 185 35.97 -28.51 16.50
C THR A 185 36.88 -29.00 15.37
N GLN A 186 37.84 -29.86 15.68
CA GLN A 186 38.43 -30.75 14.68
C GLN A 186 37.62 -32.04 14.66
N ARG A 187 36.71 -32.17 13.68
CA ARG A 187 36.30 -33.42 12.98
C ARG A 187 35.05 -33.14 12.12
N ARG A 188 35.25 -33.15 10.79
CA ARG A 188 34.24 -33.28 9.68
C ARG A 188 33.69 -32.05 8.95
N LEU A 189 34.15 -30.83 9.21
CA LEU A 189 33.89 -29.68 8.32
C LEU A 189 35.21 -28.93 8.08
N LEU A 190 35.61 -28.79 6.82
CA LEU A 190 36.80 -28.02 6.45
C LEU A 190 36.35 -26.58 6.20
N LYS A 191 36.26 -25.80 7.28
CA LYS A 191 36.04 -24.36 7.23
C LYS A 191 37.43 -23.72 7.26
N ILE A 192 37.94 -23.28 6.10
CA ILE A 192 39.26 -22.66 6.00
C ILE A 192 39.10 -21.18 6.35
N SER A 193 39.40 -20.82 7.60
CA SER A 193 39.54 -19.42 8.01
C SER A 193 40.81 -19.28 8.86
N HIS A 194 41.78 -18.54 8.32
CA HIS A 194 43.04 -18.04 8.90
C HIS A 194 44.31 -18.91 8.82
N HIS A 195 45.32 -18.32 8.14
CA HIS A 195 46.77 -18.52 8.15
C HIS A 195 47.36 -19.94 8.10
N ARG A 196 47.80 -20.35 6.91
CA ARG A 196 49.18 -20.70 6.52
C ARG A 196 49.14 -21.28 5.10
N ASN A 197 50.21 -21.08 4.33
CA ASN A 197 50.39 -21.59 2.95
C ASN A 197 49.71 -22.95 2.74
N LEU A 198 48.68 -22.96 1.90
CA LEU A 198 47.93 -24.16 1.53
C LEU A 198 48.79 -24.97 0.55
N ASN A 199 49.37 -26.07 1.01
CA ASN A 199 49.91 -27.09 0.13
C ASN A 199 48.75 -27.83 -0.54
N ALA A 200 48.77 -27.91 -1.88
CA ALA A 200 47.74 -28.54 -2.71
C ALA A 200 47.38 -29.98 -2.29
N GLU A 201 48.28 -30.70 -1.63
CA GLU A 201 48.09 -32.09 -1.19
C GLU A 201 47.06 -32.26 -0.06
N ALA A 202 46.81 -31.23 0.77
CA ALA A 202 45.91 -31.37 1.92
C ALA A 202 44.42 -31.47 1.54
N VAL A 203 44.04 -30.99 0.35
CA VAL A 203 42.65 -31.07 -0.17
C VAL A 203 42.43 -32.32 -1.01
N VAL A 204 43.49 -32.87 -1.62
CA VAL A 204 43.44 -34.05 -2.51
C VAL A 204 43.10 -35.35 -1.75
N GLY A 205 43.35 -35.43 -0.44
CA GLY A 205 43.20 -36.67 0.34
C GLY A 205 41.78 -37.09 0.78
N ARG A 206 40.68 -36.39 0.43
CA ARG A 206 39.33 -36.71 0.98
C ARG A 206 38.19 -36.62 -0.04
N THR A 207 38.09 -37.63 -0.90
CA THR A 207 37.20 -37.75 -2.09
C THR A 207 35.71 -38.06 -1.84
N GLN A 208 35.08 -37.64 -0.74
CA GLN A 208 33.64 -37.95 -0.46
C GLN A 208 32.70 -36.73 -0.29
N GLN A 209 33.15 -35.50 -0.52
CA GLN A 209 32.34 -34.31 -0.26
C GLN A 209 31.35 -34.00 -1.41
N ARG A 210 30.07 -33.76 -1.08
CA ARG A 210 28.98 -33.49 -2.04
C ARG A 210 28.53 -32.02 -2.08
N LEU A 211 28.87 -31.22 -1.07
CA LEU A 211 28.65 -29.77 -0.98
C LEU A 211 29.98 -29.11 -0.61
N LEU A 212 30.28 -27.98 -1.25
CA LEU A 212 31.34 -27.05 -0.87
C LEU A 212 30.79 -25.62 -0.87
N GLU A 213 30.93 -24.90 0.25
CA GLU A 213 30.58 -23.48 0.38
C GLU A 213 31.82 -22.69 0.82
N ILE A 214 32.16 -21.66 0.06
CA ILE A 214 33.29 -20.76 0.31
C ILE A 214 32.75 -19.33 0.25
N SER A 215 32.87 -18.59 1.34
CA SER A 215 32.49 -17.17 1.40
C SER A 215 33.62 -16.36 2.03
N HIS A 216 34.16 -15.38 1.30
CA HIS A 216 35.19 -14.50 1.82
C HIS A 216 34.82 -13.03 1.60
N ARG A 217 34.51 -12.32 2.69
CA ARG A 217 34.59 -10.86 2.68
C ARG A 217 36.01 -10.45 3.08
N HIS A 218 36.75 -9.84 2.15
CA HIS A 218 38.05 -9.17 2.33
C HIS A 218 39.33 -10.01 2.16
N PHE A 219 39.60 -10.56 0.97
CA PHE A 219 40.98 -10.90 0.58
C PHE A 219 41.33 -10.33 -0.79
N VAL A 220 42.33 -9.44 -0.82
CA VAL A 220 43.03 -9.03 -2.04
C VAL A 220 44.29 -9.90 -2.14
N PHE A 221 44.29 -10.88 -3.03
CA PHE A 221 45.52 -11.62 -3.37
C PHE A 221 46.41 -10.70 -4.22
N LYS A 222 47.50 -10.21 -3.63
CA LYS A 222 48.47 -9.30 -4.27
C LYS A 222 49.33 -9.95 -5.36
N ASP A 223 49.35 -11.27 -5.45
CA ASP A 223 50.24 -12.01 -6.36
C ASP A 223 49.42 -12.88 -7.34
N GLU A 224 49.73 -12.76 -8.63
CA GLU A 224 49.04 -13.44 -9.74
C GLU A 224 49.52 -14.90 -9.89
N TYR A 225 50.75 -15.20 -9.47
CA TYR A 225 51.36 -16.52 -9.58
C TYR A 225 50.80 -17.54 -8.56
N CYS A 226 50.52 -17.10 -7.33
CA CYS A 226 49.91 -17.94 -6.30
C CYS A 226 48.43 -18.30 -6.61
N LYS A 227 47.75 -17.50 -7.44
CA LYS A 227 46.34 -17.70 -7.82
C LYS A 227 46.15 -18.95 -8.69
N GLN A 228 46.97 -19.18 -9.72
CA GLN A 228 46.80 -20.36 -10.58
C GLN A 228 47.22 -21.67 -9.91
N TYR A 229 48.29 -21.66 -9.10
CA TYR A 229 48.84 -22.88 -8.50
C TYR A 229 47.96 -23.48 -7.39
N LEU A 230 47.29 -22.66 -6.58
CA LEU A 230 46.41 -23.13 -5.49
C LEU A 230 45.13 -23.79 -5.99
N PHE A 231 44.63 -23.38 -7.15
CA PHE A 231 43.33 -23.82 -7.67
C PHE A 231 43.45 -24.83 -8.81
N GLY A 232 44.62 -24.95 -9.46
CA GLY A 232 44.83 -25.82 -10.61
C GLY A 232 44.93 -27.34 -10.34
N SER A 233 44.79 -27.79 -9.10
CA SER A 233 44.93 -29.21 -8.72
C SER A 233 43.68 -29.82 -8.05
N LEU A 234 42.57 -29.09 -8.01
CA LEU A 234 41.34 -29.53 -7.37
C LEU A 234 40.45 -30.38 -8.31
N LYS A 235 40.70 -31.69 -8.35
CA LYS A 235 39.75 -32.66 -8.92
C LYS A 235 38.58 -32.89 -7.95
N LEU A 236 37.50 -32.10 -8.10
CA LEU A 236 36.29 -32.18 -7.26
C LEU A 236 35.23 -33.11 -7.86
N LEU A 237 35.64 -34.32 -8.27
CA LEU A 237 34.86 -35.26 -9.09
C LEU A 237 33.48 -35.63 -8.50
N ASN A 238 33.25 -35.52 -7.19
CA ASN A 238 32.00 -35.91 -6.52
C ASN A 238 31.10 -34.74 -6.05
N LEU A 239 31.48 -33.50 -6.36
CA LEU A 239 30.77 -32.32 -5.92
C LEU A 239 29.44 -32.15 -6.66
N ARG A 240 28.33 -31.94 -5.94
CA ARG A 240 27.00 -31.68 -6.51
C ARG A 240 26.55 -30.23 -6.37
N TYR A 241 27.04 -29.52 -5.37
CA TYR A 241 26.66 -28.15 -5.09
C TYR A 241 27.93 -27.35 -4.76
N LEU A 242 28.15 -26.27 -5.49
CA LEU A 242 29.25 -25.35 -5.26
C LEU A 242 28.67 -23.95 -5.06
N SER A 243 28.84 -23.40 -3.86
CA SER A 243 28.62 -21.98 -3.61
C SER A 243 29.97 -21.34 -3.29
N TRP A 244 30.44 -20.45 -4.15
CA TRP A 244 31.70 -19.75 -4.04
C TRP A 244 31.48 -18.25 -4.23
N LEU A 245 31.01 -17.61 -3.17
CA LEU A 245 30.77 -16.18 -3.15
C LEU A 245 32.11 -15.43 -3.17
N ASP A 246 32.14 -14.31 -3.88
CA ASP A 246 33.32 -13.45 -3.98
C ASP A 246 34.55 -14.19 -4.58
N PHE A 247 34.36 -15.03 -5.61
CA PHE A 247 35.46 -15.76 -6.25
C PHE A 247 36.51 -14.79 -6.84
N PRO A 248 37.80 -14.96 -6.51
CA PRO A 248 38.81 -13.93 -6.73
C PRO A 248 39.46 -13.95 -8.12
N LEU A 249 39.20 -14.96 -8.96
CA LEU A 249 39.78 -15.05 -10.30
C LEU A 249 38.81 -14.55 -11.36
N LYS A 250 39.36 -14.16 -12.50
CA LYS A 250 38.60 -13.70 -13.67
C LYS A 250 37.82 -14.81 -14.37
N SER A 251 38.25 -16.05 -14.26
CA SER A 251 37.53 -17.21 -14.78
C SER A 251 37.84 -18.46 -13.98
N LEU A 252 36.96 -19.47 -14.07
CA LEU A 252 37.27 -20.81 -13.58
C LEU A 252 38.36 -21.43 -14.47
N PRO A 253 39.47 -21.90 -13.89
CA PRO A 253 40.54 -22.56 -14.63
C PRO A 253 40.03 -23.78 -15.41
N SER A 254 40.57 -24.01 -16.61
CA SER A 254 40.14 -25.07 -17.55
C SER A 254 40.30 -26.50 -17.02
N ASN A 255 41.10 -26.69 -15.97
CA ASN A 255 41.33 -27.97 -15.29
C ASN A 255 40.32 -28.26 -14.16
N PHE A 256 39.41 -27.34 -13.83
CA PHE A 256 38.29 -27.65 -12.95
C PHE A 256 37.33 -28.62 -13.65
N GLN A 257 37.23 -29.85 -13.13
CA GLN A 257 36.28 -30.85 -13.61
C GLN A 257 35.12 -30.99 -12.62
N PHE A 258 33.91 -30.71 -13.08
CA PHE A 258 32.68 -30.69 -12.31
C PHE A 258 31.66 -31.73 -12.80
N GLU A 259 32.09 -32.97 -13.03
CA GLU A 259 31.27 -34.04 -13.65
C GLU A 259 29.93 -34.32 -12.96
N ASN A 260 29.82 -34.02 -11.67
CA ASN A 260 28.63 -34.29 -10.85
C ASN A 260 27.87 -33.05 -10.38
N LEU A 261 28.29 -31.85 -10.81
CA LEU A 261 27.76 -30.59 -10.31
C LEU A 261 26.33 -30.36 -10.82
N VAL A 262 25.44 -30.05 -9.89
CA VAL A 262 24.01 -29.77 -10.13
C VAL A 262 23.72 -28.28 -9.98
N GLU A 263 24.44 -27.60 -9.09
CA GLU A 263 24.24 -26.19 -8.80
C GLU A 263 25.57 -25.48 -8.58
N LEU A 264 25.70 -24.34 -9.26
CA LEU A 264 26.83 -23.43 -9.19
C LEU A 264 26.34 -22.04 -8.79
N ASP A 265 26.75 -21.57 -7.62
CA ASP A 265 26.48 -20.24 -7.13
C ASP A 265 27.81 -19.50 -6.92
N MET A 266 28.04 -18.43 -7.68
CA MET A 266 29.28 -17.65 -7.65
C MET A 266 28.99 -16.15 -7.59
N GLN A 267 28.00 -15.74 -6.80
CA GLN A 267 27.64 -14.33 -6.70
C GLN A 267 28.80 -13.45 -6.21
N TYR A 268 28.77 -12.17 -6.59
CA TYR A 268 29.76 -11.14 -6.22
C TYR A 268 31.19 -11.42 -6.69
N SER A 269 31.38 -12.40 -7.58
CA SER A 269 32.71 -12.80 -8.03
C SER A 269 33.32 -11.81 -9.01
N LEU A 270 34.65 -11.80 -9.08
CA LEU A 270 35.43 -10.97 -10.02
C LEU A 270 35.54 -11.60 -11.42
N ILE A 271 34.65 -12.55 -11.74
CA ILE A 271 34.68 -13.24 -13.02
C ILE A 271 34.34 -12.28 -14.16
N ASP A 272 35.13 -12.29 -15.23
CA ASP A 272 34.79 -11.67 -16.51
C ASP A 272 34.23 -12.68 -17.53
N ARG A 273 34.56 -13.97 -17.33
CA ARG A 273 34.03 -15.14 -18.04
C ARG A 273 33.91 -16.32 -17.07
N LEU A 274 32.85 -17.13 -17.17
CA LEU A 274 32.65 -18.23 -16.21
C LEU A 274 33.71 -19.33 -16.31
N TRP A 275 33.92 -19.91 -17.51
CA TRP A 275 34.94 -20.93 -17.77
C TRP A 275 35.43 -20.86 -19.23
N GLU A 276 36.63 -21.41 -19.48
CA GLU A 276 37.23 -21.56 -20.81
C GLU A 276 37.28 -23.03 -21.25
N GLY A 277 36.95 -23.28 -22.53
CA GLY A 277 36.97 -24.61 -23.14
C GLY A 277 35.63 -25.36 -23.14
N THR A 278 35.67 -26.60 -23.63
CA THR A 278 34.51 -27.47 -23.82
C THR A 278 34.53 -28.60 -22.78
N GLN A 279 33.77 -28.48 -21.70
CA GLN A 279 33.49 -29.59 -20.80
C GLN A 279 31.98 -29.79 -20.67
N THR A 280 31.49 -31.01 -20.91
CA THR A 280 30.07 -31.33 -20.80
C THR A 280 29.65 -31.44 -19.33
N GLN A 281 28.67 -30.63 -18.92
CA GLN A 281 28.12 -30.58 -17.57
C GLN A 281 26.66 -31.02 -17.57
N GLU A 282 26.42 -32.30 -17.90
CA GLU A 282 25.06 -32.83 -18.07
C GLU A 282 24.21 -32.78 -16.80
N LYS A 283 24.81 -32.72 -15.62
CA LYS A 283 24.07 -32.70 -14.35
C LYS A 283 23.72 -31.30 -13.87
N LEU A 284 24.31 -30.25 -14.46
CA LEU A 284 24.16 -28.88 -13.99
C LEU A 284 22.77 -28.35 -14.37
N LYS A 285 22.03 -27.93 -13.36
CA LYS A 285 20.64 -27.44 -13.47
C LYS A 285 20.50 -25.98 -13.06
N PHE A 286 21.38 -25.48 -12.20
CA PHE A 286 21.29 -24.13 -11.66
C PHE A 286 22.62 -23.41 -11.72
N ILE A 287 22.62 -22.19 -12.26
CA ILE A 287 23.75 -21.27 -12.25
C ILE A 287 23.28 -19.92 -11.68
N ASN A 288 23.99 -19.39 -10.70
CA ASN A 288 23.81 -18.04 -10.18
C ASN A 288 25.13 -17.25 -10.17
N LEU A 289 25.19 -16.21 -10.99
CA LEU A 289 26.32 -15.30 -11.13
C LEU A 289 25.94 -13.87 -10.75
N SER A 290 24.94 -13.68 -9.89
CA SER A 290 24.45 -12.34 -9.56
C SER A 290 25.56 -11.46 -8.98
N HIS A 291 25.57 -10.18 -9.33
CA HIS A 291 26.52 -9.18 -8.88
C HIS A 291 27.98 -9.44 -9.31
N CYS A 292 28.23 -10.29 -10.30
CA CYS A 292 29.53 -10.41 -10.94
C CYS A 292 29.79 -9.19 -11.83
N GLN A 293 30.29 -8.12 -11.22
CA GLN A 293 30.38 -6.81 -11.88
C GLN A 293 31.33 -6.78 -13.08
N SER A 294 32.25 -7.73 -13.20
CA SER A 294 33.20 -7.82 -14.31
C SER A 294 32.74 -8.71 -15.46
N LEU A 295 31.63 -9.45 -15.31
CA LEU A 295 31.15 -10.43 -16.30
C LEU A 295 30.74 -9.72 -17.58
N LYS A 296 31.39 -10.03 -18.71
CA LYS A 296 31.16 -9.37 -20.00
C LYS A 296 30.21 -10.13 -20.91
N GLU A 297 30.26 -11.46 -20.86
CA GLU A 297 29.42 -12.35 -21.65
C GLU A 297 28.96 -13.55 -20.80
N THR A 298 27.80 -14.11 -21.13
CA THR A 298 27.39 -15.41 -20.55
C THR A 298 28.22 -16.55 -21.15
N PRO A 299 28.40 -17.69 -20.45
CA PRO A 299 29.14 -18.83 -21.02
C PRO A 299 28.41 -19.46 -22.22
N ASP A 300 29.16 -20.25 -23.00
CA ASP A 300 28.56 -21.16 -23.97
C ASP A 300 27.81 -22.29 -23.26
N PHE A 301 26.49 -22.37 -23.49
CA PHE A 301 25.59 -23.37 -22.91
C PHE A 301 25.45 -24.65 -23.74
N THR A 302 26.13 -24.79 -24.88
CA THR A 302 26.04 -25.99 -25.76
C THR A 302 26.31 -27.28 -24.99
N ASN A 303 27.20 -27.21 -23.99
CA ASN A 303 27.64 -28.33 -23.16
C ASN A 303 26.89 -28.44 -21.81
N VAL A 304 25.82 -27.66 -21.60
CA VAL A 304 25.01 -27.64 -20.37
C VAL A 304 23.51 -27.82 -20.68
N PRO A 305 23.12 -28.93 -21.32
CA PRO A 305 21.78 -29.07 -21.92
C PRO A 305 20.63 -29.16 -20.89
N ASN A 306 20.93 -29.52 -19.64
CA ASN A 306 19.95 -29.72 -18.58
C ASN A 306 19.78 -28.51 -17.65
N LEU A 307 20.27 -27.34 -18.07
CA LEU A 307 20.12 -26.12 -17.28
C LEU A 307 18.64 -25.73 -17.17
N GLU A 308 18.16 -25.62 -15.93
CA GLU A 308 16.78 -25.26 -15.59
C GLU A 308 16.68 -23.80 -15.14
N ARG A 309 17.73 -23.23 -14.55
CA ARG A 309 17.72 -21.88 -13.98
C ARG A 309 19.05 -21.18 -14.18
N LEU A 310 19.01 -19.98 -14.77
CA LEU A 310 20.15 -19.08 -14.92
C LEU A 310 19.82 -17.73 -14.30
N ILE A 311 20.61 -17.31 -13.32
CA ILE A 311 20.45 -16.04 -12.61
C ILE A 311 21.74 -15.23 -12.74
N VAL A 312 21.68 -14.06 -13.39
CA VAL A 312 22.80 -13.16 -13.67
C VAL A 312 22.37 -11.73 -13.33
N ARG A 313 21.81 -11.54 -12.13
CA ARG A 313 21.27 -10.24 -11.71
C ARG A 313 22.37 -9.22 -11.46
N SER A 314 22.16 -7.97 -11.81
CA SER A 314 23.03 -6.84 -11.47
C SER A 314 24.49 -7.04 -11.91
N CYS A 315 24.73 -7.75 -13.02
CA CYS A 315 26.02 -7.84 -13.68
C CYS A 315 26.15 -6.67 -14.65
N ILE A 316 26.54 -5.50 -14.14
CA ILE A 316 26.38 -4.24 -14.87
C ILE A 316 27.23 -4.16 -16.14
N SER A 317 28.33 -4.91 -16.23
CA SER A 317 29.21 -4.98 -17.41
C SER A 317 28.85 -6.07 -18.42
N LEU A 318 27.77 -6.83 -18.21
CA LEU A 318 27.33 -7.86 -19.14
C LEU A 318 26.83 -7.19 -20.43
N VAL A 319 27.51 -7.45 -21.55
CA VAL A 319 27.19 -6.84 -22.86
C VAL A 319 26.37 -7.79 -23.74
N GLU A 320 26.65 -9.09 -23.66
CA GLU A 320 26.09 -10.09 -24.56
C GLU A 320 25.65 -11.37 -23.82
N VAL A 321 24.51 -11.92 -24.24
CA VAL A 321 24.11 -13.29 -23.92
C VAL A 321 24.45 -14.19 -25.10
N HIS A 322 25.28 -15.19 -24.86
CA HIS A 322 25.74 -16.13 -25.86
C HIS A 322 24.58 -16.87 -26.53
N ALA A 323 24.66 -17.03 -27.86
CA ALA A 323 23.53 -17.49 -28.68
C ALA A 323 23.03 -18.90 -28.36
N SER A 324 23.88 -19.76 -27.77
CA SER A 324 23.50 -21.12 -27.39
C SER A 324 22.45 -21.17 -26.28
N ILE A 325 22.16 -20.07 -25.56
CA ILE A 325 21.01 -20.00 -24.63
C ILE A 325 19.69 -20.39 -25.32
N SER A 326 19.54 -20.08 -26.61
CA SER A 326 18.35 -20.41 -27.40
C SER A 326 18.12 -21.91 -27.61
N THR A 327 19.14 -22.74 -27.35
CA THR A 327 19.07 -24.21 -27.46
C THR A 327 18.58 -24.89 -26.18
N LEU A 328 18.54 -24.17 -25.05
CA LEU A 328 18.16 -24.72 -23.76
C LEU A 328 16.66 -24.95 -23.67
N THR A 329 16.22 -26.18 -23.89
CA THR A 329 14.79 -26.54 -23.85
C THR A 329 14.25 -26.73 -22.43
N ASN A 330 15.12 -27.01 -21.46
CA ASN A 330 14.76 -27.27 -20.05
C ASN A 330 14.80 -26.00 -19.18
N LEU A 331 15.26 -24.87 -19.71
CA LEU A 331 15.38 -23.63 -18.95
C LEU A 331 13.98 -23.14 -18.55
N VAL A 332 13.74 -23.02 -17.25
CA VAL A 332 12.49 -22.57 -16.61
C VAL A 332 12.58 -21.10 -16.21
N LEU A 333 13.75 -20.65 -15.76
CA LEU A 333 14.00 -19.27 -15.32
C LEU A 333 15.26 -18.71 -15.98
N LEU A 334 15.11 -17.55 -16.63
CA LEU A 334 16.21 -16.71 -17.09
C LEU A 334 16.07 -15.33 -16.47
N ASP A 335 17.00 -14.97 -15.59
CA ASP A 335 16.98 -13.69 -14.86
C ASP A 335 18.27 -12.92 -15.11
N LEU A 336 18.16 -11.85 -15.88
CA LEU A 336 19.22 -10.95 -16.30
C LEU A 336 18.98 -9.53 -15.77
N ASN A 337 18.18 -9.39 -14.71
CA ASN A 337 17.76 -8.06 -14.26
C ASN A 337 18.95 -7.17 -13.91
N TRP A 338 18.82 -5.86 -14.12
CA TRP A 338 19.82 -4.83 -13.85
C TRP A 338 21.19 -5.07 -14.52
N CYS A 339 21.25 -5.81 -15.64
CA CYS A 339 22.43 -5.86 -16.51
C CYS A 339 22.47 -4.61 -17.41
N ALA A 340 22.95 -3.49 -16.88
CA ALA A 340 22.83 -2.17 -17.49
C ALA A 340 23.46 -2.04 -18.88
N GLU A 341 24.61 -2.70 -19.12
CA GLU A 341 25.31 -2.70 -20.41
C GLU A 341 24.81 -3.74 -21.43
N LEU A 342 23.82 -4.56 -21.08
CA LEU A 342 23.35 -5.64 -21.95
C LEU A 342 22.74 -5.04 -23.23
N LYS A 343 23.30 -5.43 -24.37
CA LYS A 343 22.92 -4.95 -25.71
C LYS A 343 22.52 -6.09 -26.63
N ILE A 344 23.19 -7.23 -26.52
CA ILE A 344 23.10 -8.32 -27.49
C ILE A 344 22.39 -9.52 -26.85
N LEU A 345 21.23 -9.87 -27.41
CA LEU A 345 20.53 -11.14 -27.20
C LEU A 345 20.60 -11.96 -28.50
N PRO A 346 20.49 -13.30 -28.45
CA PRO A 346 20.35 -14.12 -29.65
C PRO A 346 19.20 -13.61 -30.52
N SER A 347 19.42 -13.45 -31.83
CA SER A 347 18.41 -12.89 -32.75
C SER A 347 17.08 -13.63 -32.77
N LYS A 348 17.09 -14.93 -32.42
CA LYS A 348 15.89 -15.77 -32.32
C LYS A 348 15.97 -16.69 -31.10
N ILE A 349 14.87 -16.77 -30.35
CA ILE A 349 14.77 -17.60 -29.13
C ILE A 349 13.74 -18.74 -29.27
N ARG A 350 14.02 -19.87 -28.60
CA ARG A 350 13.14 -21.05 -28.55
C ARG A 350 13.34 -21.87 -27.26
N MET A 351 13.02 -21.28 -26.11
CA MET A 351 13.13 -21.95 -24.80
C MET A 351 11.76 -22.50 -24.38
N ARG A 352 11.47 -23.78 -24.69
CA ARG A 352 10.12 -24.36 -24.58
C ARG A 352 9.58 -24.43 -23.15
N SER A 353 10.44 -24.69 -22.16
CA SER A 353 10.04 -24.83 -20.75
C SER A 353 10.12 -23.51 -19.96
N LEU A 354 10.49 -22.40 -20.62
CA LEU A 354 10.76 -21.14 -19.94
C LEU A 354 9.45 -20.57 -19.41
N LYS A 355 9.38 -20.35 -18.09
CA LYS A 355 8.22 -19.78 -17.39
C LYS A 355 8.42 -18.32 -17.02
N THR A 356 9.65 -17.91 -16.76
CA THR A 356 9.97 -16.53 -16.39
C THR A 356 11.23 -16.05 -17.11
N PHE A 357 11.09 -14.91 -17.78
CA PHE A 357 12.19 -14.20 -18.42
C PHE A 357 12.23 -12.75 -17.90
N ASP A 358 13.24 -12.43 -17.10
CA ASP A 358 13.43 -11.10 -16.52
C ASP A 358 14.66 -10.41 -17.13
N LEU A 359 14.40 -9.29 -17.82
CA LEU A 359 15.34 -8.37 -18.44
C LEU A 359 15.14 -6.94 -17.90
N SER A 360 14.49 -6.80 -16.74
CA SER A 360 14.21 -5.49 -16.17
C SER A 360 15.49 -4.74 -15.81
N GLY A 361 15.56 -3.44 -16.06
CA GLY A 361 16.76 -2.65 -15.80
C GLY A 361 17.92 -2.88 -16.77
N CYS A 362 17.72 -3.66 -17.85
CA CYS A 362 18.68 -3.74 -18.96
C CYS A 362 18.65 -2.45 -19.81
N SER A 363 19.21 -1.39 -19.25
CA SER A 363 19.07 -0.02 -19.74
C SER A 363 19.73 0.28 -21.08
N ASN A 364 20.54 -0.63 -21.64
CA ASN A 364 21.12 -0.49 -22.98
C ASN A 364 20.54 -1.49 -24.01
N LEU A 365 19.54 -2.27 -23.61
CA LEU A 365 18.90 -3.23 -24.51
C LEU A 365 17.91 -2.50 -25.42
N GLU A 366 18.26 -2.35 -26.70
CA GLU A 366 17.44 -1.60 -27.68
C GLU A 366 16.45 -2.48 -28.45
N MET A 367 16.71 -3.78 -28.57
CA MET A 367 15.92 -4.73 -29.36
C MET A 367 15.61 -5.98 -28.55
N PHE A 368 14.38 -6.50 -28.73
CA PHE A 368 13.97 -7.80 -28.21
C PHE A 368 13.97 -8.84 -29.34
N PRO A 369 14.43 -10.08 -29.12
CA PRO A 369 14.62 -11.06 -30.18
C PRO A 369 13.32 -11.63 -30.76
N GLU A 370 13.41 -12.20 -31.96
CA GLU A 370 12.30 -12.92 -32.58
C GLU A 370 11.97 -14.21 -31.81
N ILE A 371 10.68 -14.45 -31.57
CA ILE A 371 10.21 -15.60 -30.79
C ILE A 371 9.74 -16.71 -31.73
N SER A 372 10.30 -17.91 -31.56
CA SER A 372 9.81 -19.11 -32.24
C SER A 372 8.50 -19.62 -31.65
N LYS A 373 7.67 -20.29 -32.46
CA LYS A 373 6.49 -21.01 -31.94
C LYS A 373 6.89 -22.08 -30.92
N GLY A 374 6.01 -22.33 -29.94
CA GLY A 374 6.18 -23.38 -28.93
C GLY A 374 6.83 -22.92 -27.61
N MET A 375 6.90 -21.61 -27.34
CA MET A 375 7.23 -21.05 -26.02
C MET A 375 5.93 -20.81 -25.21
N GLU A 376 5.11 -21.86 -25.10
CA GLU A 376 3.75 -21.76 -24.53
C GLU A 376 3.75 -21.73 -23.00
N GLU A 377 4.82 -22.21 -22.35
CA GLU A 377 4.98 -22.20 -20.89
C GLU A 377 5.38 -20.83 -20.32
N LEU A 378 5.74 -19.84 -21.17
CA LEU A 378 6.21 -18.55 -20.69
C LEU A 378 5.06 -17.77 -20.08
N GLU A 379 5.03 -17.72 -18.75
CA GLU A 379 4.01 -17.01 -17.97
C GLU A 379 4.37 -15.54 -17.76
N LYS A 380 5.65 -15.22 -17.52
CA LYS A 380 6.10 -13.87 -17.11
C LYS A 380 7.26 -13.37 -17.96
N LEU A 381 7.08 -12.21 -18.59
CA LEU A 381 8.12 -11.48 -19.32
C LEU A 381 8.22 -10.05 -18.75
N ASN A 382 9.40 -9.72 -18.21
CA ASN A 382 9.68 -8.41 -17.65
C ASN A 382 10.79 -7.71 -18.44
N LEU A 383 10.46 -6.62 -19.11
CA LEU A 383 11.33 -5.79 -19.93
C LEU A 383 11.40 -4.36 -19.38
N SER A 384 10.86 -4.11 -18.18
CA SER A 384 10.75 -2.78 -17.60
C SER A 384 12.10 -2.07 -17.49
N TYR A 385 12.12 -0.75 -17.62
CA TYR A 385 13.35 0.07 -17.59
C TYR A 385 14.41 -0.30 -18.64
N SER A 386 14.03 -0.96 -19.73
CA SER A 386 14.90 -1.18 -20.89
C SER A 386 14.83 -0.02 -21.90
N LYS A 387 15.76 0.01 -22.86
CA LYS A 387 15.76 0.96 -23.99
C LYS A 387 15.09 0.39 -25.25
N ILE A 388 14.22 -0.63 -25.09
CA ILE A 388 13.59 -1.29 -26.22
C ILE A 388 12.77 -0.28 -27.02
N LYS A 389 13.05 -0.18 -28.32
CA LYS A 389 12.40 0.76 -29.24
C LYS A 389 11.13 0.16 -29.86
N GLU A 390 11.13 -1.15 -30.07
CA GLU A 390 10.03 -1.89 -30.69
C GLU A 390 9.89 -3.31 -30.13
N LEU A 391 8.67 -3.84 -30.13
CA LEU A 391 8.42 -5.26 -29.89
C LEU A 391 8.18 -6.00 -31.21
N PRO A 392 8.83 -7.15 -31.44
CA PRO A 392 8.65 -7.90 -32.68
C PRO A 392 7.23 -8.48 -32.79
N PRO A 393 6.65 -8.61 -34.01
CA PRO A 393 5.34 -9.24 -34.21
C PRO A 393 5.21 -10.65 -33.64
N SER A 394 6.34 -11.37 -33.55
CA SER A 394 6.42 -12.70 -32.97
C SER A 394 6.16 -12.75 -31.46
N ILE A 395 6.08 -11.61 -30.75
CA ILE A 395 5.61 -11.57 -29.35
C ILE A 395 4.25 -12.25 -29.16
N ASN A 396 3.41 -12.24 -30.20
CA ASN A 396 2.13 -12.92 -30.24
C ASN A 396 2.23 -14.46 -30.23
N ASN A 397 3.42 -15.05 -30.39
CA ASN A 397 3.65 -16.48 -30.26
C ASN A 397 3.64 -16.95 -28.79
N LEU A 398 3.73 -16.03 -27.83
CA LEU A 398 3.71 -16.32 -26.39
C LEU A 398 2.26 -16.49 -25.90
N THR A 399 1.60 -17.58 -26.31
CA THR A 399 0.17 -17.78 -26.03
C THR A 399 -0.16 -18.05 -24.57
N GLY A 400 0.78 -18.56 -23.77
CA GLY A 400 0.64 -18.74 -22.31
C GLY A 400 1.08 -17.54 -21.46
N LEU A 401 1.52 -16.44 -22.09
CA LEU A 401 1.96 -15.26 -21.36
C LEU A 401 0.82 -14.66 -20.56
N SER A 402 1.01 -14.61 -19.23
CA SER A 402 0.04 -14.04 -18.29
C SER A 402 0.44 -12.64 -17.83
N HIS A 403 1.74 -12.34 -17.75
CA HIS A 403 2.24 -11.04 -17.31
C HIS A 403 3.29 -10.49 -18.28
N LEU A 404 3.00 -9.34 -18.89
CA LEU A 404 3.94 -8.58 -19.71
C LEU A 404 4.19 -7.21 -19.10
N ASN A 405 5.42 -6.97 -18.65
CA ASN A 405 5.82 -5.68 -18.07
C ASN A 405 6.84 -4.96 -18.96
N LEU A 406 6.44 -3.81 -19.49
CA LEU A 406 7.25 -2.86 -20.28
C LEU A 406 7.32 -1.50 -19.57
N SER A 407 7.02 -1.43 -18.28
CA SER A 407 6.98 -0.15 -17.57
C SER A 407 8.32 0.58 -17.67
N HIS A 408 8.28 1.89 -17.91
CA HIS A 408 9.43 2.75 -18.03
C HIS A 408 10.38 2.42 -19.20
N CYS A 409 9.91 1.70 -20.24
CA CYS A 409 10.57 1.63 -21.54
C CYS A 409 10.38 2.95 -22.29
N LYS A 410 11.16 3.98 -21.91
CA LYS A 410 10.95 5.37 -22.36
C LYS A 410 11.12 5.57 -23.86
N GLU A 411 11.86 4.70 -24.54
CA GLU A 411 12.11 4.74 -25.99
C GLU A 411 11.17 3.84 -26.80
N LEU A 412 10.27 3.09 -26.17
CA LEU A 412 9.32 2.22 -26.86
C LEU A 412 8.35 3.06 -27.69
N LYS A 413 8.43 2.89 -29.01
CA LYS A 413 7.60 3.60 -30.00
C LYS A 413 6.61 2.68 -30.68
N ILE A 414 7.00 1.44 -30.95
CA ILE A 414 6.24 0.53 -31.80
C ILE A 414 5.87 -0.74 -31.02
N LEU A 415 4.57 -0.98 -30.92
CA LEU A 415 3.98 -2.27 -30.57
C LEU A 415 3.57 -2.98 -31.87
N PRO A 416 3.46 -4.31 -31.89
CA PRO A 416 2.94 -5.01 -33.07
C PRO A 416 1.53 -4.53 -33.40
N SER A 417 1.21 -4.38 -34.69
CA SER A 417 -0.04 -3.77 -35.17
C SER A 417 -1.32 -4.40 -34.60
N LYS A 418 -1.24 -5.68 -34.18
CA LYS A 418 -2.33 -6.39 -33.51
C LYS A 418 -1.80 -7.25 -32.37
N ILE A 419 -2.44 -7.17 -31.20
CA ILE A 419 -2.14 -8.01 -30.02
C ILE A 419 -3.11 -9.20 -29.96
N ARG A 420 -2.59 -10.40 -29.69
CA ARG A 420 -3.35 -11.68 -29.64
C ARG A 420 -2.99 -12.61 -28.47
N MET A 421 -2.27 -12.13 -27.46
CA MET A 421 -1.88 -12.95 -26.30
C MET A 421 -3.10 -13.30 -25.43
N ARG A 422 -3.69 -14.49 -25.62
CA ARG A 422 -5.02 -14.85 -25.07
C ARG A 422 -5.04 -15.07 -23.56
N SER A 423 -3.92 -15.51 -22.99
CA SER A 423 -3.79 -15.82 -21.56
C SER A 423 -3.30 -14.60 -20.74
N LEU A 424 -3.11 -13.45 -21.39
CA LEU A 424 -2.53 -12.27 -20.77
C LEU A 424 -3.50 -11.70 -19.75
N LYS A 425 -3.06 -11.60 -18.49
CA LYS A 425 -3.81 -11.06 -17.36
C LYS A 425 -3.41 -9.63 -17.03
N THR A 426 -2.11 -9.33 -17.08
CA THR A 426 -1.58 -8.00 -16.80
C THR A 426 -0.72 -7.52 -17.96
N PHE A 427 -1.01 -6.32 -18.47
CA PHE A 427 -0.21 -5.64 -19.47
C PHE A 427 0.20 -4.24 -18.97
N ASN A 428 1.46 -4.09 -18.58
CA ASN A 428 1.96 -2.86 -17.97
C ASN A 428 2.88 -2.08 -18.93
N LEU A 429 2.43 -0.90 -19.35
CA LEU A 429 3.12 0.09 -20.20
C LEU A 429 3.30 1.45 -19.47
N LEU A 430 3.22 1.46 -18.13
CA LEU A 430 3.41 2.67 -17.31
C LEU A 430 4.70 3.40 -17.71
N GLY A 431 4.62 4.68 -18.08
CA GLY A 431 5.81 5.48 -18.34
C GLY A 431 6.52 5.18 -19.67
N CYS A 432 5.87 4.48 -20.61
CA CYS A 432 6.31 4.39 -22.00
C CYS A 432 6.11 5.74 -22.72
N SER A 433 6.95 6.71 -22.39
CA SER A 433 6.79 8.13 -22.78
C SER A 433 7.08 8.45 -24.25
N SER A 434 7.38 7.45 -25.08
CA SER A 434 7.51 7.60 -26.55
C SER A 434 6.42 6.84 -27.32
N LEU A 435 5.52 6.14 -26.63
CA LEU A 435 4.46 5.36 -27.25
C LEU A 435 3.30 6.30 -27.64
N GLU A 436 3.14 6.56 -28.93
CA GLU A 436 2.12 7.48 -29.46
C GLU A 436 0.82 6.79 -29.91
N MET A 437 0.88 5.49 -30.22
CA MET A 437 -0.26 4.71 -30.70
C MET A 437 -0.35 3.39 -29.94
N PHE A 438 -1.58 2.99 -29.61
CA PHE A 438 -1.87 1.67 -29.03
C PHE A 438 -2.47 0.75 -30.12
N PRO A 439 -2.00 -0.50 -30.26
CA PRO A 439 -2.35 -1.37 -31.38
C PRO A 439 -3.78 -1.94 -31.28
N GLU A 440 -4.25 -2.50 -32.40
CA GLU A 440 -5.53 -3.20 -32.45
C GLU A 440 -5.52 -4.46 -31.56
N ILE A 441 -6.64 -4.76 -30.90
CA ILE A 441 -6.78 -5.91 -30.01
C ILE A 441 -7.60 -7.01 -30.69
N SER A 442 -7.10 -8.23 -30.65
CA SER A 442 -7.83 -9.40 -31.17
C SER A 442 -9.03 -9.76 -30.29
N LYS A 443 -10.13 -10.21 -30.92
CA LYS A 443 -11.24 -10.84 -30.20
C LYS A 443 -10.73 -12.06 -29.40
N GLY A 444 -11.22 -12.22 -28.18
CA GLY A 444 -10.93 -13.36 -27.32
C GLY A 444 -9.82 -13.15 -26.28
N MET A 445 -9.26 -11.95 -26.14
CA MET A 445 -8.41 -11.56 -24.99
C MET A 445 -9.29 -11.30 -23.75
N LYS A 446 -9.94 -12.35 -23.26
CA LYS A 446 -10.91 -12.27 -22.15
C LYS A 446 -10.26 -12.32 -20.77
N GLU A 447 -9.04 -12.84 -20.67
CA GLU A 447 -8.31 -13.00 -19.40
C GLU A 447 -7.60 -11.72 -18.94
N LEU A 448 -7.55 -10.67 -19.78
CA LEU A 448 -6.84 -9.44 -19.42
C LEU A 448 -7.63 -8.69 -18.36
N GLU A 449 -7.12 -8.69 -17.13
CA GLU A 449 -7.71 -8.08 -15.95
C GLU A 449 -7.18 -6.64 -15.77
N GLU A 450 -5.90 -6.38 -16.09
CA GLU A 450 -5.24 -5.09 -15.88
C GLU A 450 -4.48 -4.58 -17.12
N LEU A 451 -4.79 -3.35 -17.53
CA LEU A 451 -4.07 -2.61 -18.56
C LEU A 451 -3.64 -1.24 -18.04
N ASN A 452 -2.32 -1.03 -17.93
CA ASN A 452 -1.75 0.22 -17.49
C ASN A 452 -1.00 0.91 -18.63
N LEU A 453 -1.54 2.02 -19.11
CA LEU A 453 -0.99 2.90 -20.16
C LEU A 453 -0.58 4.26 -19.61
N SER A 454 -0.62 4.45 -18.29
CA SER A 454 -0.39 5.75 -17.65
C SER A 454 0.98 6.34 -17.99
N ARG A 455 1.05 7.67 -18.06
CA ARG A 455 2.25 8.43 -18.41
C ARG A 455 2.84 8.08 -19.80
N SER A 456 2.01 7.61 -20.74
CA SER A 456 2.39 7.44 -22.14
C SER A 456 2.02 8.67 -22.98
N LYS A 457 2.45 8.69 -24.25
CA LYS A 457 2.11 9.74 -25.22
C LYS A 457 1.00 9.33 -26.19
N ILE A 458 0.21 8.32 -25.81
CA ILE A 458 -0.86 7.83 -26.68
C ILE A 458 -1.83 8.97 -27.00
N LYS A 459 -2.14 9.13 -28.29
CA LYS A 459 -3.05 10.17 -28.79
C LYS A 459 -4.48 9.67 -28.85
N GLU A 460 -4.66 8.38 -29.09
CA GLU A 460 -5.94 7.71 -29.25
C GLU A 460 -5.93 6.28 -28.71
N LEU A 461 -7.12 5.79 -28.34
CA LEU A 461 -7.35 4.37 -28.10
C LEU A 461 -8.18 3.75 -29.25
N PRO A 462 -7.79 2.58 -29.78
CA PRO A 462 -8.51 1.93 -30.87
C PRO A 462 -9.89 1.42 -30.41
N PRO A 463 -10.91 1.39 -31.28
CA PRO A 463 -12.23 0.83 -30.97
C PRO A 463 -12.21 -0.62 -30.47
N SER A 464 -11.19 -1.39 -30.87
CA SER A 464 -10.97 -2.76 -30.42
C SER A 464 -10.60 -2.89 -28.93
N ILE A 465 -10.35 -1.80 -28.20
CA ILE A 465 -10.22 -1.84 -26.73
C ILE A 465 -11.44 -2.49 -26.07
N ASN A 466 -12.62 -2.36 -26.68
CA ASN A 466 -13.86 -3.02 -26.25
C ASN A 466 -13.84 -4.56 -26.37
N ASN A 467 -12.83 -5.16 -27.01
CA ASN A 467 -12.66 -6.61 -27.06
C ASN A 467 -12.16 -7.19 -25.73
N LEU A 468 -11.65 -6.35 -24.82
CA LEU A 468 -11.15 -6.73 -23.50
C LEU A 468 -12.30 -6.88 -22.49
N THR A 469 -13.15 -7.89 -22.70
CA THR A 469 -14.39 -8.03 -21.91
C THR A 469 -14.17 -8.40 -20.44
N GLY A 470 -13.00 -8.94 -20.09
CA GLY A 470 -12.61 -9.25 -18.70
C GLY A 470 -11.78 -8.16 -18.02
N LEU A 471 -11.57 -7.01 -18.67
CA LEU A 471 -10.76 -5.93 -18.10
C LEU A 471 -11.44 -5.34 -16.88
N SER A 472 -10.76 -5.42 -15.73
CA SER A 472 -11.18 -4.87 -14.44
C SER A 472 -10.58 -3.48 -14.21
N HIS A 473 -9.31 -3.27 -14.59
CA HIS A 473 -8.58 -2.03 -14.33
C HIS A 473 -7.97 -1.46 -15.61
N LEU A 474 -8.42 -0.25 -15.99
CA LEU A 474 -7.85 0.52 -17.09
C LEU A 474 -7.27 1.84 -16.57
N ASN A 475 -5.95 1.98 -16.65
CA ASN A 475 -5.25 3.19 -16.19
C ASN A 475 -4.58 3.92 -17.36
N LEU A 476 -5.09 5.11 -17.67
CA LEU A 476 -4.60 6.06 -18.67
C LEU A 476 -4.13 7.37 -18.01
N SER A 477 -3.91 7.37 -16.69
CA SER A 477 -3.59 8.59 -15.97
C SER A 477 -2.32 9.27 -16.52
N ASN A 478 -2.35 10.61 -16.58
CA ASN A 478 -1.25 11.44 -17.07
C ASN A 478 -0.84 11.14 -18.52
N CYS A 479 -1.76 10.62 -19.36
CA CYS A 479 -1.63 10.59 -20.82
C CYS A 479 -1.98 11.97 -21.40
N LYS A 480 -1.04 12.91 -21.32
CA LYS A 480 -1.28 14.34 -21.61
C LYS A 480 -1.68 14.65 -23.04
N GLU A 481 -1.35 13.77 -23.99
CA GLU A 481 -1.66 13.90 -25.42
C GLU A 481 -2.91 13.10 -25.85
N LEU A 482 -3.54 12.36 -24.93
CA LEU A 482 -4.75 11.59 -25.23
C LEU A 482 -5.90 12.53 -25.56
N LYS A 483 -6.39 12.45 -26.79
CA LYS A 483 -7.48 13.29 -27.33
C LYS A 483 -8.73 12.47 -27.64
N ILE A 484 -8.55 11.25 -28.14
CA ILE A 484 -9.63 10.44 -28.71
C ILE A 484 -9.76 9.13 -27.93
N LEU A 485 -10.95 8.94 -27.35
CA LEU A 485 -11.43 7.65 -26.87
C LEU A 485 -12.36 7.05 -27.95
N PRO A 486 -12.55 5.72 -27.98
CA PRO A 486 -13.53 5.11 -28.88
C PRO A 486 -14.92 5.71 -28.64
N SER A 487 -15.69 5.96 -29.70
CA SER A 487 -16.98 6.67 -29.61
C SER A 487 -17.99 6.04 -28.64
N LYS A 488 -17.87 4.74 -28.38
CA LYS A 488 -18.67 4.01 -27.41
C LYS A 488 -17.81 3.04 -26.59
N ILE A 489 -17.98 3.01 -25.27
CA ILE A 489 -17.32 2.08 -24.34
C ILE A 489 -18.30 0.98 -23.89
N ARG A 490 -17.85 -0.28 -23.82
CA ARG A 490 -18.65 -1.47 -23.43
C ARG A 490 -17.89 -2.49 -22.55
N MET A 491 -16.92 -2.06 -21.77
CA MET A 491 -16.14 -2.99 -20.92
C MET A 491 -16.94 -3.35 -19.64
N ARG A 492 -17.71 -4.44 -19.70
CA ARG A 492 -18.70 -4.79 -18.63
C ARG A 492 -18.09 -5.17 -17.29
N SER A 493 -16.89 -5.74 -17.29
CA SER A 493 -16.19 -6.16 -16.07
C SER A 493 -15.33 -5.06 -15.45
N LEU A 494 -15.34 -3.86 -16.03
CA LEU A 494 -14.44 -2.77 -15.64
C LEU A 494 -14.87 -2.20 -14.29
N LYS A 495 -13.98 -2.25 -13.30
CA LYS A 495 -14.17 -1.72 -11.94
C LYS A 495 -13.56 -0.35 -11.74
N THR A 496 -12.39 -0.11 -12.33
CA THR A 496 -11.72 1.19 -12.22
C THR A 496 -11.32 1.72 -13.59
N PHE A 497 -11.71 2.96 -13.88
CA PHE A 497 -11.30 3.66 -15.09
C PHE A 497 -10.65 5.01 -14.75
N ASN A 498 -9.33 5.08 -14.88
CA ASN A 498 -8.56 6.26 -14.50
C ASN A 498 -8.00 7.00 -15.72
N LEU A 499 -8.54 8.19 -15.98
CA LEU A 499 -8.15 9.17 -17.00
C LEU A 499 -7.65 10.47 -16.36
N SER A 500 -7.25 10.44 -15.09
CA SER A 500 -6.79 11.63 -14.39
C SER A 500 -5.58 12.26 -15.09
N ARG A 501 -5.50 13.59 -15.13
CA ARG A 501 -4.42 14.36 -15.79
C ARG A 501 -4.29 14.10 -17.29
N CYS A 502 -5.35 13.62 -17.96
CA CYS A 502 -5.47 13.61 -19.43
C CYS A 502 -5.81 15.02 -19.93
N SER A 503 -4.83 15.92 -19.90
CA SER A 503 -5.00 17.36 -20.13
C SER A 503 -5.32 17.78 -21.58
N SER A 504 -5.47 16.83 -22.50
CA SER A 504 -5.90 17.07 -23.89
C SER A 504 -7.24 16.39 -24.21
N LEU A 505 -7.84 15.70 -23.25
CA LEU A 505 -9.12 15.02 -23.42
C LEU A 505 -10.26 16.04 -23.24
N GLU A 506 -10.93 16.40 -24.33
CA GLU A 506 -12.01 17.40 -24.35
C GLU A 506 -13.41 16.80 -24.29
N MET A 507 -13.57 15.52 -24.68
CA MET A 507 -14.85 14.82 -24.73
C MET A 507 -14.72 13.43 -24.10
N PHE A 508 -15.77 13.01 -23.39
CA PHE A 508 -15.92 11.65 -22.88
C PHE A 508 -16.90 10.86 -23.79
N PRO A 509 -16.63 9.59 -24.11
CA PRO A 509 -17.42 8.83 -25.08
C PRO A 509 -18.75 8.32 -24.50
N GLU A 510 -19.65 7.90 -25.39
CA GLU A 510 -20.91 7.27 -25.00
C GLU A 510 -20.67 5.94 -24.27
N ILE A 511 -21.51 5.63 -23.29
CA ILE A 511 -21.42 4.42 -22.47
C ILE A 511 -22.53 3.45 -22.84
N SER A 512 -22.16 2.19 -23.06
CA SER A 512 -23.12 1.11 -23.29
C SER A 512 -23.80 0.67 -21.99
N GLU A 513 -25.04 0.21 -22.07
CA GLU A 513 -25.73 -0.44 -20.96
C GLU A 513 -24.99 -1.69 -20.46
N GLY A 514 -25.05 -1.89 -19.14
CA GLY A 514 -24.47 -3.04 -18.44
C GLY A 514 -23.01 -2.87 -17.99
N MET A 515 -22.52 -1.64 -17.82
CA MET A 515 -21.25 -1.34 -17.12
C MET A 515 -21.50 -1.14 -15.62
N GLU A 516 -22.19 -2.09 -15.00
CA GLU A 516 -22.68 -2.02 -13.62
C GLU A 516 -21.57 -2.29 -12.59
N GLU A 517 -20.46 -2.92 -12.99
CA GLU A 517 -19.32 -3.22 -12.13
C GLU A 517 -18.38 -2.03 -11.92
N LEU A 518 -18.56 -0.92 -12.65
CA LEU A 518 -17.65 0.22 -12.56
C LEU A 518 -17.85 0.96 -11.24
N GLU A 519 -16.91 0.78 -10.32
CA GLU A 519 -16.91 1.37 -8.98
C GLU A 519 -16.24 2.75 -8.95
N GLU A 520 -15.17 2.97 -9.73
CA GLU A 520 -14.40 4.23 -9.75
C GLU A 520 -14.18 4.77 -11.17
N LEU A 521 -14.56 6.03 -11.38
CA LEU A 521 -14.27 6.80 -12.58
C LEU A 521 -13.54 8.09 -12.18
N ASN A 522 -12.29 8.23 -12.64
CA ASN A 522 -11.46 9.39 -12.37
C ASN A 522 -11.13 10.15 -13.65
N LEU A 523 -11.74 11.33 -13.81
CA LEU A 523 -11.56 12.27 -14.91
C LEU A 523 -10.82 13.54 -14.47
N SER A 524 -10.32 13.59 -13.24
CA SER A 524 -9.72 14.80 -12.65
C SER A 524 -8.59 15.39 -13.50
N TRP A 525 -8.44 16.71 -13.49
CA TRP A 525 -7.42 17.43 -14.26
C TRP A 525 -7.49 17.19 -15.79
N SER A 526 -8.68 16.86 -16.31
CA SER A 526 -8.94 16.78 -17.75
C SER A 526 -9.51 18.09 -18.30
N LYS A 527 -9.56 18.22 -19.63
CA LYS A 527 -10.19 19.36 -20.32
C LYS A 527 -11.61 19.05 -20.79
N ILE A 528 -12.26 18.07 -20.16
CA ILE A 528 -13.61 17.66 -20.56
C ILE A 528 -14.55 18.85 -20.39
N LYS A 529 -15.26 19.17 -21.48
CA LYS A 529 -16.20 20.29 -21.50
C LYS A 529 -17.59 19.88 -21.07
N GLU A 530 -18.01 18.67 -21.44
CA GLU A 530 -19.34 18.11 -21.20
C GLU A 530 -19.23 16.59 -21.06
N LEU A 531 -20.21 15.99 -20.37
CA LEU A 531 -20.37 14.53 -20.26
C LEU A 531 -21.62 14.07 -21.02
N PRO A 532 -21.58 12.90 -21.69
CA PRO A 532 -22.74 12.37 -22.38
C PRO A 532 -23.85 11.95 -21.40
N LEU A 533 -25.11 11.96 -21.85
CA LEU A 533 -26.25 11.51 -21.04
C LEU A 533 -26.10 10.06 -20.57
N SER A 534 -25.42 9.23 -21.37
CA SER A 534 -25.14 7.83 -21.05
C SER A 534 -24.19 7.63 -19.87
N ILE A 535 -23.57 8.67 -19.30
CA ILE A 535 -22.81 8.57 -18.04
C ILE A 535 -23.66 8.00 -16.90
N ASN A 536 -24.99 8.20 -16.95
CA ASN A 536 -25.94 7.63 -16.00
C ASN A 536 -26.10 6.10 -16.13
N ASN A 537 -25.57 5.48 -17.17
CA ASN A 537 -25.54 4.01 -17.30
C ASN A 537 -24.57 3.33 -16.32
N LEU A 538 -23.71 4.12 -15.65
CA LEU A 538 -22.77 3.65 -14.63
C LEU A 538 -23.46 3.51 -13.27
N THR A 539 -24.48 2.65 -13.18
CA THR A 539 -25.35 2.54 -12.00
C THR A 539 -24.63 2.04 -10.74
N GLY A 540 -23.54 1.27 -10.89
CA GLY A 540 -22.69 0.81 -9.79
C GLY A 540 -21.58 1.77 -9.37
N LEU A 541 -21.49 2.96 -9.98
CA LEU A 541 -20.43 3.92 -9.68
C LEU A 541 -20.51 4.42 -8.23
N SER A 542 -19.43 4.17 -7.47
CA SER A 542 -19.28 4.59 -6.07
C SER A 542 -18.47 5.88 -5.96
N HIS A 543 -17.43 6.03 -6.78
CA HIS A 543 -16.51 7.15 -6.72
C HIS A 543 -16.41 7.85 -8.08
N PHE A 544 -16.94 9.08 -8.15
CA PHE A 544 -16.86 9.90 -9.36
C PHE A 544 -16.02 11.15 -9.12
N ASN A 545 -14.87 11.25 -9.79
CA ASN A 545 -13.92 12.34 -9.58
C ASN A 545 -13.72 13.17 -10.87
N LEU A 546 -14.20 14.41 -10.83
CA LEU A 546 -14.05 15.47 -11.84
C LEU A 546 -13.22 16.66 -11.31
N LYS A 547 -12.47 16.48 -10.22
CA LYS A 547 -11.63 17.52 -9.62
C LYS A 547 -10.77 18.22 -10.68
N ASP A 548 -10.67 19.55 -10.61
CA ASP A 548 -9.85 20.39 -11.49
C ASP A 548 -10.21 20.27 -12.99
N CYS A 549 -11.44 19.84 -13.33
CA CYS A 549 -11.98 19.92 -14.70
C CYS A 549 -12.43 21.35 -15.01
N LYS A 550 -11.46 22.26 -15.19
CA LYS A 550 -11.70 23.71 -15.29
C LYS A 550 -12.51 24.16 -16.50
N GLU A 551 -12.59 23.35 -17.55
CA GLU A 551 -13.38 23.63 -18.75
C GLU A 551 -14.77 22.97 -18.75
N LEU A 552 -15.12 22.21 -17.70
CA LEU A 552 -16.42 21.55 -17.57
C LEU A 552 -17.53 22.60 -17.42
N LYS A 553 -18.41 22.69 -18.41
CA LYS A 553 -19.50 23.68 -18.47
C LYS A 553 -20.81 23.14 -17.92
N SER A 554 -21.09 21.87 -18.20
CA SER A 554 -22.35 21.22 -17.86
C SER A 554 -22.17 19.76 -17.49
N LEU A 555 -23.11 19.28 -16.70
CA LEU A 555 -23.34 17.87 -16.39
C LEU A 555 -24.69 17.45 -17.05
N PRO A 556 -24.97 16.14 -17.20
CA PRO A 556 -26.29 15.67 -17.62
C PRO A 556 -27.40 16.28 -16.77
N SER A 557 -28.57 16.56 -17.34
CA SER A 557 -29.66 17.28 -16.65
C SER A 557 -30.14 16.62 -15.35
N CYS A 558 -29.96 15.31 -15.20
CA CYS A 558 -30.26 14.54 -14.00
C CYS A 558 -29.14 13.52 -13.73
N ILE A 559 -28.77 13.36 -12.46
CA ILE A 559 -27.85 12.31 -11.99
C ILE A 559 -28.65 11.16 -11.36
N HIS A 560 -28.40 9.93 -11.83
CA HIS A 560 -29.13 8.71 -11.41
C HIS A 560 -28.26 7.59 -10.81
N MET A 561 -26.99 7.87 -10.50
CA MET A 561 -26.03 6.85 -10.02
C MET A 561 -26.32 6.48 -8.55
N LYS A 562 -27.17 5.46 -8.33
CA LYS A 562 -27.68 5.07 -7.00
C LYS A 562 -26.61 4.61 -6.01
N CYS A 563 -25.53 4.01 -6.49
CA CYS A 563 -24.43 3.52 -5.66
C CYS A 563 -23.40 4.60 -5.29
N LEU A 564 -23.59 5.84 -5.75
CA LEU A 564 -22.58 6.90 -5.61
C LEU A 564 -22.38 7.28 -4.14
N LYS A 565 -21.13 7.18 -3.68
CA LYS A 565 -20.68 7.54 -2.32
C LYS A 565 -19.92 8.86 -2.27
N THR A 566 -19.08 9.11 -3.28
CA THR A 566 -18.31 10.36 -3.36
C THR A 566 -18.43 10.98 -4.74
N PHE A 567 -18.77 12.27 -4.78
CA PHE A 567 -18.80 13.05 -6.01
C PHE A 567 -17.95 14.32 -5.87
N ASN A 568 -16.80 14.33 -6.55
CA ASN A 568 -15.82 15.41 -6.43
C ASN A 568 -15.79 16.29 -7.69
N LEU A 569 -16.22 17.54 -7.54
CA LEU A 569 -16.21 18.62 -8.54
C LEU A 569 -15.38 19.83 -8.07
N TYR A 570 -14.41 19.61 -7.17
CA TYR A 570 -13.49 20.63 -6.68
C TYR A 570 -12.82 21.38 -7.84
N ASP A 571 -12.81 22.71 -7.81
CA ASP A 571 -12.23 23.61 -8.81
C ASP A 571 -12.72 23.37 -10.26
N CYS A 572 -13.97 22.91 -10.43
CA CYS A 572 -14.70 22.95 -11.69
C CYS A 572 -15.17 24.38 -12.02
N SER A 573 -14.21 25.28 -12.25
CA SER A 573 -14.40 26.73 -12.31
C SER A 573 -15.17 27.26 -13.55
N SER A 574 -15.61 26.40 -14.47
CA SER A 574 -16.54 26.76 -15.57
C SER A 574 -17.97 26.22 -15.37
N LEU A 575 -18.21 25.42 -14.32
CA LEU A 575 -19.51 24.83 -14.06
C LEU A 575 -20.44 25.88 -13.45
N GLU A 576 -21.47 26.30 -14.20
CA GLU A 576 -22.42 27.35 -13.79
C GLU A 576 -23.73 26.80 -13.20
N MET A 577 -24.07 25.54 -13.49
CA MET A 577 -25.30 24.88 -13.04
C MET A 577 -24.98 23.48 -12.55
N PHE A 578 -25.55 23.13 -11.40
CA PHE A 578 -25.53 21.76 -10.89
C PHE A 578 -26.84 21.04 -11.27
N PRO A 579 -26.79 19.80 -11.77
CA PRO A 579 -27.96 19.12 -12.31
C PRO A 579 -28.93 18.63 -11.23
N SER A 580 -30.15 18.30 -11.63
CA SER A 580 -31.12 17.68 -10.74
C SER A 580 -30.64 16.30 -10.27
N ILE A 581 -31.08 15.86 -9.08
CA ILE A 581 -30.73 14.56 -8.51
C ILE A 581 -31.97 13.68 -8.46
N SER A 582 -31.91 12.45 -8.98
CA SER A 582 -33.03 11.51 -8.87
C SER A 582 -33.24 11.05 -7.43
N GLU A 583 -34.46 10.64 -7.10
CA GLU A 583 -34.72 9.95 -5.83
C GLU A 583 -33.93 8.63 -5.73
N GLY A 584 -33.61 8.21 -4.50
CA GLY A 584 -32.93 6.94 -4.22
C GLY A 584 -31.39 6.98 -4.26
N ILE A 585 -30.75 8.15 -4.39
CA ILE A 585 -29.29 8.31 -4.14
C ILE A 585 -29.06 8.54 -2.64
N GLU A 586 -29.31 7.50 -1.85
CA GLU A 586 -29.22 7.56 -0.39
C GLU A 586 -27.79 7.35 0.12
N GLY A 587 -26.93 6.72 -0.70
CA GLY A 587 -25.56 6.35 -0.33
C GLY A 587 -24.51 7.46 -0.49
N LEU A 588 -24.86 8.65 -0.99
CA LEU A 588 -23.87 9.70 -1.22
C LEU A 588 -23.45 10.33 0.11
N GLU A 589 -22.18 10.14 0.48
CA GLU A 589 -21.59 10.59 1.73
C GLU A 589 -20.84 11.93 1.56
N GLU A 590 -20.20 12.15 0.41
CA GLU A 590 -19.39 13.34 0.14
C GLU A 590 -19.72 13.98 -1.21
N LEU A 591 -20.00 15.29 -1.19
CA LEU A 591 -20.17 16.14 -2.36
C LEU A 591 -19.29 17.38 -2.23
N ASP A 592 -18.28 17.49 -3.10
CA ASP A 592 -17.43 18.66 -3.18
C ASP A 592 -17.72 19.45 -4.46
N LEU A 593 -18.25 20.66 -4.33
CA LEU A 593 -18.51 21.63 -5.39
C LEU A 593 -17.63 22.89 -5.26
N SER A 594 -16.66 22.87 -4.35
CA SER A 594 -15.89 24.06 -4.02
C SER A 594 -15.11 24.59 -5.23
N GLY A 595 -15.00 25.92 -5.33
CA GLY A 595 -14.37 26.61 -6.46
C GLY A 595 -15.17 26.60 -7.77
N SER A 596 -16.37 26.02 -7.80
CA SER A 596 -17.26 26.10 -8.96
C SER A 596 -17.94 27.46 -9.11
N LYS A 597 -18.49 27.76 -10.30
CA LYS A 597 -19.25 28.99 -10.58
C LYS A 597 -20.77 28.77 -10.51
N ILE A 598 -21.22 27.76 -9.78
CA ILE A 598 -22.64 27.47 -9.63
C ILE A 598 -23.39 28.69 -9.09
N LYS A 599 -24.53 29.00 -9.71
CA LYS A 599 -25.37 30.15 -9.31
C LYS A 599 -26.40 29.76 -8.24
N GLU A 600 -26.90 28.54 -8.33
CA GLU A 600 -27.92 27.96 -7.46
C GLU A 600 -27.73 26.44 -7.37
N LEU A 601 -28.26 25.84 -6.31
CA LEU A 601 -28.42 24.39 -6.18
C LEU A 601 -29.90 24.03 -6.41
N PRO A 602 -30.19 22.94 -7.14
CA PRO A 602 -31.56 22.50 -7.36
C PRO A 602 -32.20 22.00 -6.06
N SER A 603 -33.53 22.10 -5.95
CA SER A 603 -34.28 21.61 -4.78
C SER A 603 -34.10 20.12 -4.53
N SER A 604 -33.83 19.35 -5.58
CA SER A 604 -33.54 17.91 -5.52
C SER A 604 -32.22 17.56 -4.84
N ILE A 605 -31.34 18.51 -4.51
CA ILE A 605 -30.18 18.26 -3.64
C ILE A 605 -30.60 17.67 -2.28
N ASN A 606 -31.84 17.95 -1.85
CA ASN A 606 -32.43 17.39 -0.63
C ASN A 606 -32.73 15.88 -0.70
N ASN A 607 -32.65 15.27 -1.88
CA ASN A 607 -32.74 13.82 -2.01
C ASN A 607 -31.52 13.11 -1.38
N LEU A 608 -30.41 13.83 -1.17
CA LEU A 608 -29.17 13.31 -0.58
C LEU A 608 -29.24 13.26 0.96
N THR A 609 -30.20 12.52 1.50
CA THR A 609 -30.44 12.48 2.96
C THR A 609 -29.28 11.85 3.76
N GLY A 610 -28.47 11.00 3.12
CA GLY A 610 -27.27 10.38 3.67
C GLY A 610 -25.99 11.23 3.64
N LEU A 611 -26.04 12.46 3.11
CA LEU A 611 -24.85 13.29 2.91
C LEU A 611 -24.20 13.69 4.23
N ASN A 612 -22.93 13.31 4.41
CA ASN A 612 -22.12 13.64 5.58
C ASN A 612 -21.33 14.95 5.37
N HIS A 613 -20.83 15.15 4.15
CA HIS A 613 -19.90 16.23 3.83
C HIS A 613 -20.37 16.98 2.58
N LEU A 614 -20.75 18.25 2.77
CA LEU A 614 -21.06 19.17 1.67
C LEU A 614 -20.07 20.33 1.66
N ASN A 615 -19.34 20.48 0.56
CA ASN A 615 -18.39 21.58 0.38
C ASN A 615 -18.78 22.47 -0.81
N LEU A 616 -19.21 23.69 -0.52
CA LEU A 616 -19.52 24.77 -1.46
C LEU A 616 -18.51 25.91 -1.38
N SER A 617 -17.34 25.69 -0.76
CA SER A 617 -16.41 26.78 -0.49
C SER A 617 -15.94 27.46 -1.77
N ASN A 618 -15.75 28.77 -1.75
CA ASN A 618 -15.35 29.58 -2.90
C ASN A 618 -16.30 29.50 -4.12
N CYS A 619 -17.57 29.09 -3.93
CA CYS A 619 -18.60 29.25 -4.95
C CYS A 619 -19.05 30.72 -5.05
N GLN A 620 -18.20 31.57 -5.62
CA GLN A 620 -18.37 33.03 -5.61
C GLN A 620 -19.63 33.55 -6.33
N LYS A 621 -20.22 32.73 -7.20
CA LYS A 621 -21.45 33.07 -7.95
C LYS A 621 -22.72 32.53 -7.31
N LEU A 622 -22.61 31.73 -6.23
CA LEU A 622 -23.75 31.14 -5.54
C LEU A 622 -24.57 32.24 -4.87
N LYS A 623 -25.83 32.38 -5.28
CA LYS A 623 -26.77 33.38 -4.78
C LYS A 623 -27.74 32.81 -3.75
N SER A 624 -28.17 31.58 -3.97
CA SER A 624 -29.19 30.90 -3.18
C SER A 624 -28.86 29.42 -2.98
N LEU A 625 -29.28 28.93 -1.83
CA LEU A 625 -29.45 27.51 -1.52
C LEU A 625 -30.94 27.16 -1.72
N PRO A 626 -31.33 25.88 -1.80
CA PRO A 626 -32.74 25.49 -1.83
C PRO A 626 -33.47 26.04 -0.61
N SER A 627 -34.77 26.34 -0.72
CA SER A 627 -35.53 26.97 0.37
C SER A 627 -35.49 26.21 1.70
N SER A 628 -35.28 24.89 1.66
CA SER A 628 -35.07 24.05 2.84
C SER A 628 -33.91 23.07 2.64
N ILE A 629 -33.23 22.69 3.73
CA ILE A 629 -32.25 21.62 3.83
C ILE A 629 -32.86 20.43 4.58
N ARG A 630 -32.76 19.22 4.01
CA ARG A 630 -33.23 17.95 4.60
C ARG A 630 -32.12 16.93 4.91
N MET A 631 -30.86 17.31 4.74
CA MET A 631 -29.70 16.41 4.84
C MET A 631 -29.35 16.11 6.31
N LYS A 632 -30.12 15.22 6.96
CA LYS A 632 -30.03 14.91 8.40
C LYS A 632 -28.69 14.34 8.86
N SER A 633 -27.95 13.69 7.97
CA SER A 633 -26.65 13.08 8.27
C SER A 633 -25.46 14.05 8.21
N LEU A 634 -25.68 15.35 7.92
CA LEU A 634 -24.59 16.31 7.75
C LEU A 634 -23.71 16.40 8.99
N LYS A 635 -22.41 16.20 8.78
CA LYS A 635 -21.34 16.37 9.78
C LYS A 635 -20.53 17.63 9.52
N THR A 636 -20.30 17.96 8.24
CA THR A 636 -19.61 19.19 7.83
C THR A 636 -20.34 19.87 6.69
N PHE A 637 -20.56 21.16 6.82
CA PHE A 637 -21.09 22.00 5.76
C PHE A 637 -20.20 23.24 5.58
N TYR A 638 -19.42 23.27 4.50
CA TYR A 638 -18.51 24.37 4.21
C TYR A 638 -19.04 25.21 3.05
N PHE A 639 -19.06 26.53 3.21
CA PHE A 639 -19.40 27.48 2.13
C PHE A 639 -18.62 28.80 2.31
N TYR A 640 -17.46 28.76 2.97
CA TYR A 640 -16.61 29.94 3.10
C TYR A 640 -16.23 30.48 1.72
N GLY A 641 -16.18 31.79 1.53
CA GLY A 641 -15.92 32.37 0.19
C GLY A 641 -17.16 32.51 -0.70
N CYS A 642 -18.36 32.12 -0.24
CA CYS A 642 -19.64 32.36 -0.92
C CYS A 642 -20.18 33.78 -0.68
N TRP A 643 -19.46 34.80 -1.14
CA TRP A 643 -19.75 36.21 -0.82
C TRP A 643 -21.04 36.77 -1.43
N ASN A 644 -21.71 36.04 -2.32
CA ASN A 644 -22.99 36.44 -2.94
C ASN A 644 -24.20 35.70 -2.40
N LEU A 645 -24.02 34.80 -1.42
CA LEU A 645 -25.12 34.08 -0.80
C LEU A 645 -25.92 35.05 0.09
N GLU A 646 -27.17 35.33 -0.29
CA GLU A 646 -28.02 36.35 0.35
C GLU A 646 -28.95 35.80 1.44
N MET A 647 -29.25 34.51 1.40
CA MET A 647 -30.18 33.85 2.31
C MET A 647 -29.63 32.50 2.77
N PHE A 648 -29.80 32.21 4.06
CA PHE A 648 -29.61 30.86 4.59
C PHE A 648 -30.95 30.10 4.55
N PRO A 649 -30.97 28.83 4.14
CA PRO A 649 -32.20 28.08 3.95
C PRO A 649 -32.80 27.58 5.27
N ASP A 650 -34.11 27.31 5.27
CA ASP A 650 -34.76 26.64 6.40
C ASP A 650 -34.18 25.24 6.61
N ILE A 651 -34.13 24.78 7.86
CA ILE A 651 -33.66 23.44 8.19
C ILE A 651 -34.90 22.61 8.55
N SER A 652 -35.34 21.70 7.67
CA SER A 652 -36.60 20.96 7.87
C SER A 652 -36.46 19.74 8.77
N GLU A 653 -35.26 19.18 8.89
CA GLU A 653 -34.97 17.96 9.64
C GLU A 653 -33.97 18.25 10.77
N VAL A 654 -34.01 17.47 11.85
CA VAL A 654 -33.02 17.58 12.94
C VAL A 654 -31.65 17.08 12.45
N ILE A 655 -30.60 17.88 12.67
CA ILE A 655 -29.20 17.59 12.29
C ILE A 655 -28.34 17.53 13.56
N GLU A 656 -28.04 16.31 14.02
CA GLU A 656 -27.23 16.07 15.24
C GLU A 656 -25.72 16.06 14.96
N GLY A 657 -25.34 15.75 13.70
CA GLY A 657 -23.96 15.55 13.29
C GLY A 657 -23.15 16.83 13.14
N LEU A 658 -23.79 17.95 12.80
CA LEU A 658 -23.10 19.20 12.44
C LEU A 658 -22.59 19.92 13.69
N LYS A 659 -21.27 19.92 13.91
CA LYS A 659 -20.64 20.53 15.11
C LYS A 659 -20.24 21.98 14.93
N ILE A 660 -19.89 22.37 13.70
CA ILE A 660 -19.39 23.71 13.39
C ILE A 660 -20.16 24.24 12.18
N LEU A 661 -20.71 25.44 12.31
CA LEU A 661 -21.31 26.19 11.22
C LEU A 661 -20.59 27.54 11.14
N ASP A 662 -19.79 27.70 10.09
CA ASP A 662 -19.09 28.95 9.81
C ASP A 662 -19.75 29.68 8.64
N LEU A 663 -20.50 30.71 9.01
CA LEU A 663 -21.25 31.60 8.15
C LEU A 663 -20.47 32.87 7.78
N SER A 664 -19.24 33.03 8.27
CA SER A 664 -18.46 34.25 8.09
C SER A 664 -18.30 34.65 6.62
N TRP A 665 -18.29 35.97 6.36
CA TRP A 665 -18.04 36.57 5.04
C TRP A 665 -19.10 36.35 3.93
N SER A 666 -20.31 35.87 4.22
CA SER A 666 -21.42 35.89 3.25
C SER A 666 -22.28 37.17 3.32
N LYS A 667 -23.33 37.29 2.48
CA LYS A 667 -24.30 38.40 2.46
C LYS A 667 -25.63 38.05 3.13
N ILE A 668 -25.65 37.00 3.95
CA ILE A 668 -26.86 36.54 4.62
C ILE A 668 -27.39 37.64 5.55
N LYS A 669 -28.64 38.03 5.33
CA LYS A 669 -29.30 39.11 6.09
C LYS A 669 -29.90 38.64 7.41
N GLU A 670 -30.39 37.41 7.44
CA GLU A 670 -31.09 36.82 8.57
C GLU A 670 -30.86 35.31 8.62
N LEU A 671 -30.95 34.74 9.83
CA LEU A 671 -30.99 33.30 10.03
C LEU A 671 -32.44 32.84 10.25
N PRO A 672 -32.83 31.67 9.73
CA PRO A 672 -34.17 31.16 9.90
C PRO A 672 -34.45 30.74 11.35
N SER A 673 -35.71 30.77 11.76
CA SER A 673 -36.12 30.26 13.08
C SER A 673 -35.84 28.76 13.25
N SER A 674 -35.76 28.01 12.15
CA SER A 674 -35.40 26.59 12.11
C SER A 674 -33.94 26.29 12.44
N ILE A 675 -33.10 27.29 12.74
CA ILE A 675 -31.71 27.09 13.18
C ILE A 675 -31.58 26.18 14.41
N ASN A 676 -32.61 26.12 15.26
CA ASN A 676 -32.69 25.24 16.42
C ASN A 676 -32.65 23.74 16.08
N ASN A 677 -32.93 23.36 14.83
CA ASN A 677 -32.83 21.98 14.37
C ASN A 677 -31.37 21.49 14.26
N LEU A 678 -30.37 22.37 14.36
CA LEU A 678 -28.95 22.00 14.48
C LEU A 678 -28.59 21.63 15.93
N THR A 679 -29.27 20.63 16.49
CA THR A 679 -29.21 20.27 17.92
C THR A 679 -27.81 19.90 18.40
N GLY A 680 -26.95 19.41 17.50
CA GLY A 680 -25.57 19.06 17.79
C GLY A 680 -24.54 20.19 17.60
N LEU A 681 -24.96 21.42 17.28
CA LEU A 681 -24.06 22.52 16.94
C LEU A 681 -23.32 23.04 18.17
N ASN A 682 -21.98 23.00 18.12
CA ASN A 682 -21.10 23.49 19.19
C ASN A 682 -20.58 24.90 18.92
N HIS A 683 -20.27 25.21 17.66
CA HIS A 683 -19.68 26.49 17.28
C HIS A 683 -20.43 27.14 16.12
N LEU A 684 -20.93 28.35 16.34
CA LEU A 684 -21.58 29.18 15.33
C LEU A 684 -20.77 30.45 15.10
N LYS A 685 -20.20 30.60 13.90
CA LYS A 685 -19.37 31.76 13.53
C LYS A 685 -20.09 32.59 12.48
N LEU A 686 -20.36 33.85 12.80
CA LEU A 686 -21.07 34.85 11.99
C LEU A 686 -20.17 36.09 11.84
N LYS A 687 -18.90 35.94 11.47
CA LYS A 687 -17.96 37.07 11.48
C LYS A 687 -18.15 38.00 10.28
N ASN A 688 -18.05 39.31 10.53
CA ASN A 688 -18.09 40.39 9.54
C ASN A 688 -19.38 40.44 8.70
N TYR A 689 -20.52 40.01 9.27
CA TYR A 689 -21.83 40.27 8.66
C TYR A 689 -22.28 41.71 8.87
N LYS A 690 -21.95 42.57 7.91
CA LYS A 690 -22.27 43.99 7.93
C LYS A 690 -23.77 44.31 7.92
N GLU A 691 -24.60 43.38 7.46
CA GLU A 691 -26.05 43.58 7.31
C GLU A 691 -26.90 42.85 8.36
N LEU A 692 -26.30 42.01 9.21
CA LEU A 692 -27.03 41.25 10.23
C LEU A 692 -27.52 42.20 11.33
N LYS A 693 -28.85 42.32 11.48
CA LYS A 693 -29.47 43.20 12.49
C LYS A 693 -29.81 42.49 13.79
N SER A 694 -30.22 41.22 13.71
CA SER A 694 -30.75 40.43 14.80
C SER A 694 -30.56 38.93 14.54
N LEU A 695 -30.68 38.13 15.61
CA LEU A 695 -30.75 36.67 15.54
C LEU A 695 -32.17 36.20 15.87
N PRO A 696 -32.62 35.05 15.34
CA PRO A 696 -33.89 34.46 15.72
C PRO A 696 -33.86 34.03 17.20
N SER A 697 -34.99 34.14 17.91
CA SER A 697 -35.09 33.76 19.33
C SER A 697 -34.83 32.27 19.58
N SER A 698 -35.06 31.44 18.56
CA SER A 698 -34.78 30.00 18.58
C SER A 698 -33.30 29.65 18.70
N ILE A 699 -32.36 30.59 18.49
CA ILE A 699 -30.94 30.36 18.75
C ILE A 699 -30.67 29.96 20.21
N CYS A 700 -31.53 30.39 21.14
CA CYS A 700 -31.46 30.06 22.56
C CYS A 700 -31.79 28.57 22.84
N GLN A 701 -32.37 27.86 21.88
CA GLN A 701 -32.74 26.45 22.00
C GLN A 701 -31.59 25.51 21.62
N LEU A 702 -30.46 26.05 21.13
CA LEU A 702 -29.26 25.29 20.80
C LEU A 702 -28.49 24.90 22.07
N LYS A 703 -28.94 23.84 22.75
CA LYS A 703 -28.38 23.39 24.03
C LYS A 703 -26.90 22.98 23.98
N SER A 704 -26.43 22.54 22.81
CA SER A 704 -25.03 22.12 22.60
C SER A 704 -24.10 23.29 22.27
N LEU A 705 -24.62 24.51 22.07
CA LEU A 705 -23.84 25.64 21.59
C LEU A 705 -22.85 26.11 22.66
N VAL A 706 -21.56 25.95 22.39
CA VAL A 706 -20.45 26.33 23.27
C VAL A 706 -19.92 27.72 22.94
N SER A 707 -19.86 28.07 21.64
CA SER A 707 -19.24 29.31 21.18
C SER A 707 -20.08 29.98 20.09
N LEU A 708 -20.42 31.25 20.31
CA LEU A 708 -21.13 32.10 19.36
C LEU A 708 -20.28 33.33 19.04
N SER A 709 -19.93 33.53 17.77
CA SER A 709 -19.13 34.67 17.33
C SER A 709 -19.89 35.55 16.34
N LEU A 710 -20.16 36.79 16.72
CA LEU A 710 -20.76 37.88 15.92
C LEU A 710 -19.76 39.02 15.67
N SER A 711 -18.47 38.76 15.88
CA SER A 711 -17.37 39.73 15.70
C SER A 711 -17.45 40.44 14.35
N GLY A 712 -17.44 41.77 14.37
CA GLY A 712 -17.51 42.63 13.18
C GLY A 712 -18.92 42.78 12.56
N CYS A 713 -19.98 42.32 13.21
CA CYS A 713 -21.36 42.57 12.78
C CYS A 713 -21.81 44.00 13.12
N THR A 714 -21.37 44.98 12.31
CA THR A 714 -21.50 46.41 12.62
C THR A 714 -22.94 46.93 12.73
N LYS A 715 -23.95 46.23 12.20
CA LYS A 715 -25.38 46.60 12.32
C LYS A 715 -26.15 45.78 13.35
N PHE A 716 -25.48 44.89 14.07
CA PHE A 716 -26.11 44.07 15.09
C PHE A 716 -26.33 44.92 16.34
N GLU A 717 -27.60 45.20 16.66
CA GLU A 717 -27.97 46.15 17.73
C GLU A 717 -28.60 45.50 18.95
N VAL A 718 -29.26 44.35 18.78
CA VAL A 718 -30.07 43.71 19.81
C VAL A 718 -29.84 42.19 19.80
N PHE A 719 -29.51 41.64 20.95
CA PHE A 719 -29.46 40.20 21.16
C PHE A 719 -30.88 39.66 21.43
N PRO A 720 -31.26 38.48 20.90
CA PRO A 720 -32.61 37.94 21.09
C PRO A 720 -32.96 37.73 22.57
N SER A 721 -34.24 37.93 22.90
CA SER A 721 -34.76 37.64 24.24
C SER A 721 -34.62 36.14 24.54
N ILE A 722 -33.86 35.82 25.57
CA ILE A 722 -33.66 34.45 26.02
C ILE A 722 -34.82 34.08 26.95
N LYS A 723 -35.52 32.96 26.71
CA LYS A 723 -36.63 32.46 27.56
C LYS A 723 -36.26 31.34 28.55
N GLU A 724 -35.27 30.52 28.23
CA GLU A 724 -34.68 29.47 29.11
C GLU A 724 -33.18 29.74 29.33
N ASP A 725 -32.58 29.33 30.45
CA ASP A 725 -31.18 29.65 30.74
C ASP A 725 -30.26 28.86 29.80
N MET A 726 -29.23 29.51 29.26
CA MET A 726 -28.27 28.91 28.34
C MET A 726 -27.01 28.48 29.09
N GLU A 727 -27.04 27.30 29.69
CA GLU A 727 -25.91 26.72 30.43
C GLU A 727 -24.75 26.27 29.52
N GLY A 728 -25.03 25.98 28.25
CA GLY A 728 -24.06 25.46 27.30
C GLY A 728 -23.08 26.50 26.74
N LEU A 729 -23.53 27.76 26.61
CA LEU A 729 -22.77 28.82 25.93
C LEU A 729 -21.65 29.34 26.84
N ARG A 730 -20.40 29.02 26.49
CA ARG A 730 -19.20 29.41 27.24
C ARG A 730 -18.52 30.63 26.68
N GLU A 731 -18.56 30.82 25.36
CA GLU A 731 -17.86 31.90 24.67
C GLU A 731 -18.83 32.71 23.80
N LEU A 732 -18.84 34.03 24.01
CA LEU A 732 -19.62 34.97 23.21
C LEU A 732 -18.73 36.10 22.72
N PHE A 733 -18.59 36.23 21.40
CA PHE A 733 -17.81 37.29 20.76
C PHE A 733 -18.74 38.30 20.10
N LEU A 734 -18.81 39.50 20.66
CA LEU A 734 -19.62 40.63 20.17
C LEU A 734 -18.74 41.82 19.73
N ASP A 735 -17.42 41.64 19.64
CA ASP A 735 -16.49 42.72 19.32
C ASP A 735 -16.80 43.39 17.97
N GLY A 736 -16.72 44.72 17.94
CA GLY A 736 -17.04 45.51 16.75
C GLY A 736 -18.51 45.48 16.30
N THR A 737 -19.44 45.11 17.18
CA THR A 737 -20.89 45.23 16.96
C THR A 737 -21.45 46.58 17.43
N SER A 738 -22.71 46.88 17.07
CA SER A 738 -23.44 48.07 17.55
C SER A 738 -24.45 47.72 18.66
N ILE A 739 -24.17 46.67 19.43
CA ILE A 739 -25.03 46.21 20.53
C ILE A 739 -25.28 47.36 21.52
N LYS A 740 -26.54 47.62 21.84
CA LYS A 740 -26.95 48.77 22.68
C LYS A 740 -27.03 48.45 24.17
N GLU A 741 -27.49 47.25 24.52
CA GLU A 741 -27.73 46.81 25.90
C GLU A 741 -27.43 45.31 26.09
N LEU A 742 -26.98 44.93 27.30
CA LEU A 742 -26.67 43.54 27.68
C LEU A 742 -27.74 42.91 28.58
N SER A 743 -28.38 43.70 29.45
CA SER A 743 -29.47 43.22 30.30
C SER A 743 -30.81 43.34 29.59
N PRO A 744 -31.78 42.43 29.84
CA PRO A 744 -31.76 41.35 30.82
C PRO A 744 -31.22 40.00 30.29
N TRP A 745 -30.83 39.91 29.01
CA TRP A 745 -30.52 38.62 28.39
C TRP A 745 -29.21 38.00 28.89
N ILE A 746 -28.20 38.81 29.23
CA ILE A 746 -26.89 38.32 29.69
C ILE A 746 -26.96 37.53 31.01
N GLU A 747 -27.91 37.86 31.89
CA GLU A 747 -28.13 37.18 33.17
C GLU A 747 -28.58 35.72 32.99
N ARG A 748 -29.11 35.40 31.82
CA ARG A 748 -29.60 34.07 31.46
C ARG A 748 -28.55 33.21 30.75
N LEU A 749 -27.34 33.75 30.53
CA LEU A 749 -26.18 33.02 30.01
C LEU A 749 -25.35 32.48 31.18
N THR A 750 -25.94 31.58 31.98
CA THR A 750 -25.38 31.08 33.24
C THR A 750 -24.06 30.31 33.07
N GLY A 751 -23.79 29.76 31.88
CA GLY A 751 -22.56 29.04 31.56
C GLY A 751 -21.43 29.90 30.98
N LEU A 752 -21.63 31.21 30.81
CA LEU A 752 -20.71 32.08 30.08
C LEU A 752 -19.38 32.28 30.82
N GLN A 753 -18.29 31.90 30.16
CA GLN A 753 -16.91 31.99 30.68
C GLN A 753 -16.12 33.12 30.05
N TYR A 754 -16.44 33.48 28.80
CA TYR A 754 -15.74 34.48 28.03
C TYR A 754 -16.71 35.34 27.24
N LEU A 755 -16.57 36.66 27.38
CA LEU A 755 -17.37 37.66 26.67
C LEU A 755 -16.44 38.72 26.06
N ASN A 756 -16.43 38.82 24.73
CA ASN A 756 -15.67 39.86 24.04
C ASN A 756 -16.59 41.01 23.60
N LEU A 757 -16.37 42.21 24.16
CA LEU A 757 -17.10 43.43 23.84
C LEU A 757 -16.19 44.54 23.26
N ILE A 758 -14.97 44.21 22.87
CA ILE A 758 -14.00 45.18 22.34
C ILE A 758 -14.62 45.95 21.16
N HIS A 759 -14.48 47.28 21.14
CA HIS A 759 -15.03 48.17 20.11
C HIS A 759 -16.57 48.19 19.95
N CYS A 760 -17.36 47.80 20.96
CA CYS A 760 -18.82 48.00 20.99
C CYS A 760 -19.20 49.44 21.35
N LYS A 761 -19.09 50.37 20.40
CA LYS A 761 -19.22 51.83 20.67
C LYS A 761 -20.63 52.29 21.08
N SER A 762 -21.66 51.50 20.78
CA SER A 762 -23.07 51.85 21.04
C SER A 762 -23.60 51.35 22.38
N LEU A 763 -22.78 50.68 23.17
CA LEU A 763 -23.19 50.05 24.42
C LEU A 763 -23.33 51.10 25.54
N VAL A 764 -24.54 51.27 26.08
CA VAL A 764 -24.86 52.25 27.13
C VAL A 764 -25.28 51.51 28.41
N GLY A 765 -24.85 52.01 29.59
CA GLY A 765 -25.33 51.49 30.89
C GLY A 765 -24.50 50.36 31.54
N VAL A 766 -23.25 50.19 31.11
CA VAL A 766 -22.35 49.07 31.46
C VAL A 766 -22.05 48.92 32.95
N LEU A 767 -21.98 50.02 33.73
CA LEU A 767 -21.35 49.99 35.06
C LEU A 767 -22.20 49.36 36.18
N GLY A 768 -23.54 49.39 36.10
CA GLY A 768 -24.40 48.81 37.14
C GLY A 768 -24.73 47.34 36.92
N THR A 769 -24.99 46.96 35.67
CA THR A 769 -25.54 45.65 35.30
C THR A 769 -24.47 44.58 35.08
N LEU A 770 -23.27 44.94 34.57
CA LEU A 770 -22.15 43.99 34.51
C LEU A 770 -21.64 43.66 35.92
N PHE A 771 -21.71 44.57 36.89
CA PHE A 771 -21.23 44.29 38.25
C PHE A 771 -22.06 43.22 38.96
N GLU A 772 -23.38 43.20 38.76
CA GLU A 772 -24.28 42.16 39.31
C GLU A 772 -24.22 40.84 38.51
N ALA A 773 -24.08 40.91 37.19
CA ALA A 773 -23.95 39.72 36.33
C ALA A 773 -22.58 39.02 36.51
N ILE A 774 -21.47 39.78 36.54
CA ILE A 774 -20.11 39.25 36.76
C ILE A 774 -20.00 38.58 38.14
N ASN A 775 -20.65 39.12 39.17
CA ASN A 775 -20.62 38.56 40.54
C ASN A 775 -21.33 37.20 40.67
N ARG A 776 -22.18 36.81 39.71
CA ARG A 776 -22.88 35.52 39.74
C ARG A 776 -22.20 34.42 38.91
N THR A 777 -21.32 34.75 37.96
CA THR A 777 -20.79 33.76 36.99
C THR A 777 -19.27 33.67 36.85
N LEU A 778 -18.44 34.63 37.29
CA LEU A 778 -16.99 34.59 37.02
C LEU A 778 -16.08 35.09 38.15
N CYS A 779 -15.08 34.28 38.51
CA CYS A 779 -13.88 34.62 39.29
C CYS A 779 -12.67 34.01 38.55
N PRO A 780 -11.46 34.62 38.41
CA PRO A 780 -10.96 35.98 38.59
C PRO A 780 -10.27 36.53 37.30
N ILE A 781 -10.86 36.39 36.11
CA ILE A 781 -10.32 36.94 34.85
C ILE A 781 -10.96 38.29 34.48
N ALA A 782 -12.17 38.56 34.99
CA ALA A 782 -12.86 39.85 34.80
C ALA A 782 -12.12 41.04 35.43
N ALA A 783 -11.27 40.80 36.44
CA ALA A 783 -10.43 41.84 37.04
C ALA A 783 -9.27 42.28 36.12
N ALA A 784 -8.78 41.42 35.22
CA ALA A 784 -7.62 41.73 34.37
C ALA A 784 -7.97 42.46 33.06
N LEU A 785 -9.23 42.36 32.59
CA LEU A 785 -9.66 42.99 31.33
C LEU A 785 -10.34 44.36 31.52
N VAL A 786 -10.83 44.66 32.73
CA VAL A 786 -11.34 46.00 33.05
C VAL A 786 -10.20 47.01 33.25
N GLU A 787 -8.98 46.57 33.61
CA GLU A 787 -7.82 47.46 33.73
C GLU A 787 -7.16 47.81 32.38
N LEU A 788 -7.27 46.98 31.34
CA LEU A 788 -6.68 47.26 30.02
C LEU A 788 -7.58 48.10 29.09
N ALA A 789 -8.87 48.24 29.40
CA ALA A 789 -9.80 49.06 28.61
C ALA A 789 -9.91 50.52 29.10
N LEU A 790 -9.24 50.87 30.21
CA LEU A 790 -9.18 52.22 30.78
C LEU A 790 -7.82 52.90 30.59
N SER A 791 -6.88 52.25 29.91
CA SER A 791 -5.56 52.81 29.57
C SER A 791 -5.35 52.83 28.05
N ASP A 792 -6.11 53.67 27.35
CA ASP A 792 -5.66 54.42 26.19
C ASP A 792 -6.84 55.32 25.74
N GLY A 793 -6.66 56.62 25.96
CA GLY A 793 -7.60 57.68 25.57
C GLY A 793 -7.54 58.04 24.11
#